data_AF-A0A1J0GJC2-F1
#
_entry.id   AF-A0A1J0GJC2-F1
#
_cell.length_a   1.000
_cell.length_b   1.000
_cell.length_c   1.000
_cell.angle_alpha   90.00
_cell.angle_beta   90.00
_cell.angle_gamma   90.00
#
_symmetry.space_group_name_H-M   'P 1'
#
loop_
_entity.id
_entity.type
_entity.pdbx_description
1 polymer ?
#
loop_
_entity_poly.entity_id
_entity_poly.type
_entity_poly.pdbx_seq_one_letter_code
_entity_poly.pdbx_strand_id
1 'polypeptide(L)'
;MDYNELYNKYLRLLEENQILRIENMDFRKRLELQTKEICMDNEYKAIVETKNDKSIQKDKLSEVSNSSLPQEKVELYMILFKGRKDVHAKRWQNKQGKSGYSPVCENEWVKGICDKPQIKCSACKNRKYTDLDADAINRHLRGIEILGIYAMQTDETCYFLAIDFDDDGWEKDICVLRKLCYEKKIPFAVERSRSGNGAHIWFFFKERITALAARKFGTSLLTYAMMQRHEIKFKSYDRLFPNQDTMPKGGLGNLIALPMQKSARKNNNSIFIDENLEPFKDQWSFLSHIGKITKDEIEFYISEFCIGNELGDLKEMDEESIKPWEKNKEKFKFSKADFPDIVQITIANMIFISKEGFSNKVLDFIKRMAAFKNPEFYKAQAMRLSTFDKPRIISLSDETVEYLCIPRGCQDDLCSFLTENKIDFSWDNKTYIGKPIRVEFNGQLREEQIVAVDTMLKYDNGVLSATTAIGKTVIGAKLIAERKVNTLIIVHTQQLLEQWKEKLKQFLIINEVLPIDDTKKRGRKKNVSIIGQIGAGKNILSGIIDVATMQSLVRKGEVKELVKDYGMIIVDECYHVSAFSFEQILKNVVAKYVYGLTATPIRKDGHQPIIFMQCGPIRYKVNVLKQTEKLPFEHYIIPMFTCFRKPVLQDEKEWSITKIYSEISTSEIRNAMIIQDVINCVKEGRNPIVLTERTAHVKLLSDALKEKIDNVITLTGGMSKKEKKFQIEKLSDVTKEGSMVIVATGKFIGEGFDTIEDKTANPKLETAVQQKLF
;
A
#
# COMPACT_ATOMS: atom_id res chain seq x y z
N MET A 1 -10.67 -40.73 10.13
CA MET A 1 -11.34 -41.18 11.35
C MET A 1 -12.64 -41.83 10.92
N ASP A 2 -12.89 -43.05 11.37
CA ASP A 2 -14.10 -43.80 11.06
C ASP A 2 -15.31 -43.20 11.81
N TYR A 3 -16.44 -43.02 11.14
CA TYR A 3 -17.65 -42.39 11.69
C TYR A 3 -18.13 -43.12 12.95
N ASN A 4 -17.99 -44.45 12.97
CA ASN A 4 -18.34 -45.27 14.12
C ASN A 4 -17.43 -45.02 15.33
N GLU A 5 -16.15 -44.69 15.10
CA GLU A 5 -15.23 -44.35 16.18
C GLU A 5 -15.57 -42.99 16.80
N LEU A 6 -16.00 -42.03 15.98
CA LEU A 6 -16.42 -40.71 16.42
C LEU A 6 -17.75 -40.77 17.19
N TYR A 7 -18.71 -41.57 16.72
CA TYR A 7 -20.00 -41.78 17.38
C TYR A 7 -19.84 -42.46 18.74
N ASN A 8 -18.94 -43.46 18.84
CA ASN A 8 -18.64 -44.10 20.12
C ASN A 8 -17.94 -43.15 21.11
N LYS A 9 -17.07 -42.25 20.64
CA LYS A 9 -16.48 -41.20 21.50
C LYS A 9 -17.54 -40.20 21.98
N TYR A 10 -18.47 -39.83 21.10
CA TYR A 10 -19.59 -38.96 21.45
C TYR A 10 -20.50 -39.59 22.52
N LEU A 11 -20.84 -40.88 22.39
CA LEU A 11 -21.65 -41.58 23.40
C LEU A 11 -20.95 -41.66 24.76
N ARG A 12 -19.62 -41.94 24.79
CA ARG A 12 -18.84 -41.93 26.04
C ARG A 12 -18.81 -40.56 26.70
N LEU A 13 -18.64 -39.49 25.92
CA LEU A 13 -18.67 -38.12 26.44
C LEU A 13 -20.04 -37.72 26.99
N LEU A 14 -21.12 -38.20 26.37
CA LEU A 14 -22.48 -38.00 26.87
C LEU A 14 -22.69 -38.67 28.22
N GLU A 15 -22.22 -39.91 28.37
CA GLU A 15 -22.31 -40.68 29.60
C GLU A 15 -21.47 -40.05 30.72
N GLU A 16 -20.24 -39.61 30.41
CA GLU A 16 -19.37 -38.88 31.34
C GLU A 16 -19.98 -37.53 31.76
N ASN A 17 -20.63 -36.81 30.84
CA ASN A 17 -21.32 -35.56 31.17
C ASN A 17 -22.52 -35.80 32.10
N GLN A 18 -23.25 -36.90 31.93
CA GLN A 18 -24.35 -37.26 32.81
C GLN A 18 -23.86 -37.59 34.23
N ILE A 19 -22.77 -38.35 34.35
CA ILE A 19 -22.15 -38.66 35.65
C ILE A 19 -21.70 -37.37 36.35
N LEU A 20 -20.99 -36.49 35.63
CA LEU A 20 -20.52 -35.21 36.18
C LEU A 20 -21.66 -34.27 36.59
N ARG A 21 -22.82 -34.33 35.91
CA ARG A 21 -24.02 -33.58 36.30
C ARG A 21 -24.62 -34.13 37.59
N ILE A 22 -24.67 -35.45 37.75
CA ILE A 22 -25.16 -36.09 38.98
C ILE A 22 -24.22 -35.76 40.15
N GLU A 23 -22.90 -35.88 39.96
CA GLU A 23 -21.91 -35.49 40.98
C GLU A 23 -22.00 -34.02 41.33
N ASN A 24 -22.15 -33.12 40.36
CA ASN A 24 -22.36 -31.70 40.63
C ASN A 24 -23.66 -31.45 41.41
N MET A 25 -24.71 -32.23 41.15
CA MET A 25 -25.97 -32.11 41.88
C MET A 25 -25.82 -32.59 43.32
N ASP A 26 -25.06 -33.65 43.57
CA ASP A 26 -24.71 -34.14 44.91
C ASP A 26 -23.81 -33.13 45.66
N PHE A 27 -22.77 -32.60 45.00
CA PHE A 27 -21.92 -31.55 45.59
C PHE A 27 -22.70 -30.29 45.94
N ARG A 28 -23.63 -29.86 45.07
CA ARG A 28 -24.50 -28.70 45.34
C ARG A 28 -25.46 -28.96 46.51
N LYS A 29 -25.98 -30.18 46.66
CA LYS A 29 -26.76 -30.58 47.85
C LYS A 29 -25.92 -30.54 49.13
N ARG A 30 -24.69 -31.06 49.10
CA ARG A 30 -23.77 -31.03 50.26
C ARG A 30 -23.35 -29.61 50.65
N LEU A 31 -23.39 -28.67 49.71
CA LEU A 31 -23.06 -27.26 49.91
C LEU A 31 -24.28 -26.36 50.19
N GLU A 32 -25.47 -26.94 50.39
CA GLU A 32 -26.74 -26.22 50.68
C GLU A 32 -27.10 -25.13 49.64
N LEU A 33 -26.68 -25.30 48.38
CA LEU A 33 -26.97 -24.34 47.31
C LEU A 33 -28.35 -24.64 46.70
N GLN A 34 -29.36 -23.79 46.96
CA GLN A 34 -30.70 -23.93 46.39
C GLN A 34 -30.67 -23.88 44.85
N THR A 35 -31.28 -24.87 44.21
CA THR A 35 -31.55 -24.91 42.76
C THR A 35 -32.68 -23.94 42.40
N LYS A 36 -32.36 -22.89 41.62
CA LYS A 36 -33.36 -22.13 40.85
C LYS A 36 -33.37 -22.60 39.40
N GLU A 37 -34.49 -23.18 38.98
CA GLU A 37 -34.87 -23.26 37.56
C GLU A 37 -35.14 -21.85 37.04
N ILE A 38 -34.62 -21.53 35.86
CA ILE A 38 -34.75 -20.22 35.22
C ILE A 38 -36.03 -20.26 34.36
N CYS A 39 -37.03 -19.48 34.75
CA CYS A 39 -38.11 -19.05 33.85
C CYS A 39 -37.96 -17.54 33.60
N MET A 40 -38.18 -17.13 32.35
CA MET A 40 -38.18 -15.75 31.90
C MET A 40 -39.39 -15.00 32.48
N ASP A 41 -39.15 -13.92 33.22
CA ASP A 41 -39.61 -12.56 32.88
C ASP A 41 -39.39 -11.60 34.06
N ASN A 42 -38.97 -10.38 33.69
CA ASN A 42 -39.08 -9.10 34.40
C ASN A 42 -38.84 -9.06 35.92
N GLU A 43 -37.75 -8.38 36.33
CA GLU A 43 -37.84 -7.09 37.04
C GLU A 43 -36.45 -6.52 37.38
N TYR A 44 -36.09 -5.47 36.64
CA TYR A 44 -35.17 -4.42 37.10
C TYR A 44 -35.97 -3.47 38.00
N LYS A 45 -35.82 -3.58 39.33
CA LYS A 45 -36.04 -2.51 40.33
C LYS A 45 -35.90 -3.06 41.75
N ALA A 46 -34.68 -3.38 42.19
CA ALA A 46 -34.27 -3.43 43.60
C ALA A 46 -32.86 -4.04 43.73
N ILE A 47 -31.81 -3.31 43.37
CA ILE A 47 -30.44 -3.63 43.82
C ILE A 47 -29.74 -2.31 44.20
N VAL A 48 -30.41 -1.56 45.08
CA VAL A 48 -29.77 -0.74 46.09
C VAL A 48 -30.37 -1.27 47.38
N GLU A 49 -29.52 -1.67 48.33
CA GLU A 49 -29.89 -2.32 49.60
C GLU A 49 -30.30 -3.79 49.50
N THR A 50 -29.31 -4.68 49.48
CA THR A 50 -29.09 -5.72 50.52
C THR A 50 -28.16 -6.79 49.96
N LYS A 51 -26.96 -6.91 50.57
CA LYS A 51 -26.28 -8.16 50.95
C LYS A 51 -24.85 -7.88 51.37
N ASN A 52 -24.70 -7.52 52.64
CA ASN A 52 -23.64 -8.11 53.45
C ASN A 52 -23.99 -9.61 53.57
N ASP A 53 -23.23 -10.48 52.93
CA ASP A 53 -22.50 -11.50 53.69
C ASP A 53 -21.41 -12.18 52.85
N LYS A 54 -20.42 -12.69 53.58
CA LYS A 54 -19.05 -12.96 53.18
C LYS A 54 -18.89 -14.18 52.28
N SER A 55 -17.99 -14.05 51.29
CA SER A 55 -16.73 -14.81 51.15
C SER A 55 -16.37 -15.11 49.70
N ILE A 56 -15.91 -14.08 48.98
CA ILE A 56 -15.05 -14.26 47.81
C ILE A 56 -13.99 -13.16 47.91
N GLN A 57 -12.72 -13.54 48.01
CA GLN A 57 -11.58 -12.64 47.93
C GLN A 57 -11.59 -11.96 46.55
N LYS A 58 -12.30 -10.85 46.43
CA LYS A 58 -12.10 -9.85 45.37
C LYS A 58 -10.89 -9.03 45.77
N ASP A 59 -9.91 -8.94 44.87
CA ASP A 59 -8.87 -7.90 44.89
C ASP A 59 -9.55 -6.52 44.94
N LYS A 60 -9.74 -5.99 46.16
CA LYS A 60 -10.23 -4.63 46.39
C LYS A 60 -9.07 -3.67 46.11
N LEU A 61 -9.07 -3.03 44.94
CA LEU A 61 -8.71 -1.62 44.94
C LEU A 61 -9.87 -0.87 45.61
N SER A 62 -9.55 -0.03 46.59
CA SER A 62 -10.48 0.98 47.10
C SER A 62 -10.99 1.84 45.94
N GLU A 63 -12.25 2.24 46.00
CA GLU A 63 -12.83 3.17 45.03
C GLU A 63 -12.04 4.48 45.08
N VAL A 64 -11.31 4.80 44.00
CA VAL A 64 -10.46 6.00 43.92
C VAL A 64 -11.29 7.15 43.36
N SER A 65 -11.30 8.27 44.04
CA SER A 65 -12.04 9.49 43.67
C SER A 65 -11.15 10.73 43.70
N ASN A 66 -11.68 11.89 43.34
CA ASN A 66 -11.02 13.18 43.49
C ASN A 66 -10.55 13.45 44.94
N SER A 67 -11.22 12.88 45.95
CA SER A 67 -10.84 12.97 47.37
C SER A 67 -9.77 11.98 47.83
N SER A 68 -9.46 10.95 47.04
CA SER A 68 -8.45 9.94 47.39
C SER A 68 -7.03 10.51 47.44
N LEU A 69 -6.14 9.80 48.14
CA LEU A 69 -4.75 10.22 48.30
C LEU A 69 -4.02 10.24 46.93
N PRO A 70 -3.05 11.14 46.73
CA PRO A 70 -2.27 11.18 45.49
C PRO A 70 -1.61 9.84 45.14
N GLN A 71 -1.19 9.07 46.14
CA GLN A 71 -0.57 7.76 45.96
C GLN A 71 -1.53 6.75 45.34
N GLU A 72 -2.76 6.65 45.85
CA GLU A 72 -3.81 5.75 45.34
C GLU A 72 -4.16 6.08 43.88
N LYS A 73 -4.18 7.38 43.53
CA LYS A 73 -4.40 7.85 42.15
C LYS A 73 -3.27 7.43 41.20
N VAL A 74 -2.02 7.55 41.65
CA VAL A 74 -0.84 7.14 40.87
C VAL A 74 -0.84 5.62 40.66
N GLU A 75 -1.17 4.84 41.69
CA GLU A 75 -1.27 3.38 41.61
C GLU A 75 -2.34 2.93 40.61
N LEU A 76 -3.55 3.48 40.70
CA LEU A 76 -4.62 3.22 39.74
C LEU A 76 -4.18 3.56 38.31
N TYR A 77 -3.53 4.71 38.13
CA TYR A 77 -3.04 5.16 36.82
C TYR A 77 -2.02 4.19 36.22
N MET A 78 -1.07 3.70 37.02
CA MET A 78 -0.06 2.72 36.59
C MET A 78 -0.64 1.33 36.29
N ILE A 79 -1.77 0.97 36.91
CA ILE A 79 -2.48 -0.28 36.65
C ILE A 79 -3.18 -0.25 35.28
N LEU A 80 -3.75 0.89 34.89
CA LEU A 80 -4.45 1.06 33.61
C LEU A 80 -3.47 1.33 32.47
N PHE A 81 -2.62 2.35 32.60
CA PHE A 81 -1.69 2.77 31.54
C PHE A 81 -0.37 2.01 31.63
N LYS A 82 -0.43 0.68 31.49
CA LYS A 82 0.70 -0.23 31.66
C LYS A 82 1.36 -0.56 30.31
N GLY A 83 2.53 0.00 30.06
CA GLY A 83 3.34 -0.24 28.86
C GLY A 83 4.74 -0.74 29.20
N ARG A 84 5.77 -0.34 28.42
CA ARG A 84 7.17 -0.59 28.77
C ARG A 84 7.53 0.09 30.08
N LYS A 85 8.13 -0.68 30.99
CA LYS A 85 8.61 -0.18 32.28
C LYS A 85 10.01 0.40 32.19
N ASP A 86 10.84 -0.10 31.29
CA ASP A 86 12.26 0.21 31.16
C ASP A 86 12.56 1.53 30.40
N VAL A 87 11.51 2.19 29.90
CA VAL A 87 11.64 3.43 29.14
C VAL A 87 10.33 4.20 29.10
N HIS A 88 10.41 5.52 29.25
CA HIS A 88 9.32 6.45 28.91
C HIS A 88 9.82 7.60 28.06
N ALA A 89 8.90 8.30 27.40
CA ALA A 89 9.24 9.48 26.60
C ALA A 89 8.76 10.76 27.28
N LYS A 90 9.50 11.85 27.08
CA LYS A 90 9.14 13.20 27.52
C LYS A 90 8.90 14.10 26.31
N ARG A 91 7.88 14.94 26.40
CA ARG A 91 7.60 15.97 25.40
C ARG A 91 8.61 17.11 25.51
N TRP A 92 9.17 17.52 24.38
CA TRP A 92 9.99 18.71 24.25
C TRP A 92 9.35 19.70 23.28
N GLN A 93 9.68 20.97 23.44
CA GLN A 93 9.29 22.05 22.54
C GLN A 93 10.48 22.98 22.36
N ASN A 94 10.88 23.22 21.12
CA ASN A 94 11.99 24.12 20.83
C ASN A 94 11.52 25.59 20.80
N LYS A 95 12.48 26.52 20.79
CA LYS A 95 12.21 27.96 20.72
C LYS A 95 11.49 28.40 19.44
N GLN A 96 11.52 27.58 18.38
CA GLN A 96 10.85 27.83 17.09
C GLN A 96 9.42 27.26 17.03
N GLY A 97 8.89 26.74 18.15
CA GLY A 97 7.53 26.21 18.23
C GLY A 97 7.36 24.75 17.78
N LYS A 98 8.40 24.08 17.25
CA LYS A 98 8.33 22.63 16.97
C LYS A 98 8.32 21.86 18.28
N SER A 99 7.47 20.85 18.35
CA SER A 99 7.40 19.94 19.49
C SER A 99 7.42 18.49 19.06
N GLY A 100 7.87 17.63 19.97
CA GLY A 100 7.90 16.19 19.76
C GLY A 100 8.10 15.46 21.09
N TYR A 101 8.24 14.15 21.01
CA TYR A 101 8.57 13.31 22.15
C TYR A 101 9.90 12.61 21.92
N SER A 102 10.66 12.42 22.98
CA SER A 102 11.92 11.67 22.95
C SER A 102 12.03 10.78 24.19
N PRO A 103 12.62 9.58 24.07
CA PRO A 103 12.94 8.75 25.23
C PRO A 103 13.79 9.53 26.23
N VAL A 104 13.48 9.40 27.52
CA VAL A 104 14.28 9.99 28.58
C VAL A 104 15.51 9.10 28.81
N CYS A 105 16.70 9.70 28.74
CA CYS A 105 17.97 9.01 28.93
C CYS A 105 18.79 9.76 29.99
N GLU A 106 19.29 9.05 30.99
CA GLU A 106 20.10 9.65 32.07
C GLU A 106 21.42 10.22 31.55
N ASN A 107 22.00 9.55 30.54
CA ASN A 107 23.27 9.96 29.93
C ASN A 107 23.08 11.06 28.88
N GLU A 108 21.88 11.63 28.72
CA GLU A 108 21.63 12.63 27.68
C GLU A 108 22.47 13.89 27.91
N TRP A 109 23.23 14.32 26.89
CA TRP A 109 24.12 15.49 26.92
C TRP A 109 25.34 15.40 27.86
N VAL A 110 25.64 14.21 28.40
CA VAL A 110 26.86 13.99 29.19
C VAL A 110 28.09 13.93 28.26
N LYS A 111 28.98 14.91 28.38
CA LYS A 111 30.21 15.01 27.57
C LYS A 111 31.08 13.76 27.73
N GLY A 112 31.52 13.17 26.60
CA GLY A 112 32.34 11.96 26.57
C GLY A 112 31.56 10.64 26.66
N ILE A 113 30.25 10.68 26.95
CA ILE A 113 29.38 9.48 27.04
C ILE A 113 28.29 9.50 25.96
N CYS A 114 27.69 10.66 25.71
CA CYS A 114 26.62 10.85 24.73
C CYS A 114 27.06 11.78 23.59
N ASP A 115 27.16 11.23 22.39
CA ASP A 115 27.59 11.97 21.20
C ASP A 115 26.43 12.64 20.45
N LYS A 116 25.39 13.12 21.16
CA LYS A 116 24.36 13.96 20.51
C LYS A 116 24.99 15.31 20.10
N PRO A 117 24.69 15.85 18.91
CA PRO A 117 23.70 15.39 17.92
C PRO A 117 24.25 14.46 16.82
N GLN A 118 25.51 14.03 16.89
CA GLN A 118 26.18 13.28 15.82
C GLN A 118 25.63 11.87 15.62
N ILE A 119 25.13 11.23 16.69
CA ILE A 119 24.52 9.89 16.64
C ILE A 119 23.06 9.90 17.12
N LYS A 120 22.23 9.02 16.54
CA LYS A 120 20.86 8.77 17.01
C LYS A 120 20.90 7.93 18.30
N CYS A 121 20.01 8.19 19.26
CA CYS A 121 19.88 7.40 20.50
C CYS A 121 19.66 5.90 20.25
N SER A 122 18.97 5.54 19.16
CA SER A 122 18.75 4.14 18.79
C SER A 122 20.04 3.39 18.41
N ALA A 123 21.12 4.09 18.07
CA ALA A 123 22.43 3.53 17.75
C ALA A 123 23.49 3.79 18.84
N CYS A 124 23.14 4.49 19.93
CA CYS A 124 24.05 4.80 21.02
C CYS A 124 24.26 3.55 21.91
N LYS A 125 25.52 3.12 22.06
CA LYS A 125 25.91 2.00 22.94
C LYS A 125 25.84 2.35 24.43
N ASN A 126 25.99 3.63 24.77
CA ASN A 126 25.97 4.15 26.15
C ASN A 126 24.58 4.65 26.60
N ARG A 127 23.50 4.27 25.89
CA ARG A 127 22.16 4.71 26.26
C ARG A 127 21.73 4.08 27.58
N LYS A 128 21.16 4.88 28.48
CA LYS A 128 20.57 4.43 29.74
C LYS A 128 19.19 5.09 29.87
N TYR A 129 18.15 4.37 29.47
CA TYR A 129 16.78 4.88 29.55
C TYR A 129 16.29 4.87 30.99
N THR A 130 15.40 5.79 31.30
CA THR A 130 14.80 5.91 32.63
C THR A 130 13.48 5.15 32.68
N ASP A 131 13.27 4.43 33.78
CA ASP A 131 12.06 3.66 34.03
C ASP A 131 10.81 4.55 34.12
N LEU A 132 9.63 3.99 33.81
CA LEU A 132 8.34 4.61 34.08
C LEU A 132 7.87 4.23 35.49
N ASP A 133 8.32 4.99 36.49
CA ASP A 133 8.01 4.78 37.90
C ASP A 133 6.88 5.69 38.43
N ALA A 134 6.50 5.49 39.69
CA ALA A 134 5.47 6.28 40.36
C ALA A 134 5.82 7.78 40.41
N ASP A 135 7.11 8.12 40.55
CA ASP A 135 7.58 9.51 40.61
C ASP A 135 7.46 10.20 39.24
N ALA A 136 7.77 9.52 38.14
CA ALA A 136 7.54 10.00 36.79
C ALA A 136 6.05 10.26 36.54
N ILE A 137 5.17 9.33 36.92
CA ILE A 137 3.71 9.51 36.80
C ILE A 137 3.21 10.67 37.67
N ASN A 138 3.70 10.80 38.90
CA ASN A 138 3.36 11.92 39.77
C ASN A 138 3.81 13.27 39.16
N ARG A 139 5.02 13.35 38.59
CA ARG A 139 5.49 14.55 37.85
C ARG A 139 4.62 14.85 36.64
N HIS A 140 4.14 13.84 35.93
CA HIS A 140 3.21 13.97 34.82
C HIS A 140 1.87 14.57 35.25
N LEU A 141 1.24 13.98 36.26
CA LEU A 141 -0.06 14.40 36.78
C LEU A 141 0.01 15.78 37.46
N ARG A 142 1.16 16.18 38.00
CA ARG A 142 1.38 17.53 38.52
C ARG A 142 1.69 18.57 37.44
N GLY A 143 1.87 18.15 36.19
CA GLY A 143 2.18 19.02 35.05
C GLY A 143 3.62 19.52 35.01
N ILE A 144 4.52 18.89 35.76
CA ILE A 144 5.96 19.20 35.73
C ILE A 144 6.55 18.70 34.42
N GLU A 145 6.11 17.52 33.96
CA GLU A 145 6.51 16.92 32.69
C GLU A 145 5.29 16.41 31.92
N ILE A 146 5.42 16.32 30.59
CA ILE A 146 4.41 15.64 29.76
C ILE A 146 5.06 14.38 29.25
N LEU A 147 4.51 13.24 29.68
CA LEU A 147 5.08 11.93 29.40
C LEU A 147 4.29 11.21 28.31
N GLY A 148 4.95 10.25 27.68
CA GLY A 148 4.33 9.27 26.80
C GLY A 148 4.85 7.88 27.11
N ILE A 149 4.08 6.89 26.72
CA ILE A 149 4.31 5.48 27.02
C ILE A 149 4.43 4.64 25.75
N TYR A 150 5.32 3.66 25.76
CA TYR A 150 5.43 2.67 24.71
C TYR A 150 4.50 1.49 25.01
N ALA A 151 3.48 1.30 24.18
CA ALA A 151 2.39 0.34 24.45
C ALA A 151 2.83 -1.14 24.41
N MET A 152 3.82 -1.47 23.56
CA MET A 152 4.31 -2.83 23.34
C MET A 152 5.54 -3.12 24.22
N GLN A 153 5.49 -4.22 24.98
CA GLN A 153 6.60 -4.74 25.76
C GLN A 153 7.67 -5.43 24.90
N THR A 154 8.81 -5.77 25.49
CA THR A 154 9.93 -6.45 24.80
C THR A 154 9.59 -7.86 24.30
N ASP A 155 8.61 -8.50 24.91
CA ASP A 155 8.07 -9.82 24.56
C ASP A 155 6.89 -9.73 23.56
N GLU A 156 6.70 -8.58 22.92
CA GLU A 156 5.63 -8.34 21.92
C GLU A 156 4.20 -8.43 22.50
N THR A 157 4.05 -8.28 23.82
CA THR A 157 2.75 -8.19 24.52
C THR A 157 2.36 -6.77 24.91
N CYS A 158 1.09 -6.54 25.23
CA CYS A 158 0.54 -5.26 25.69
C CYS A 158 -0.56 -5.47 26.74
N TYR A 159 -0.89 -4.40 27.49
CA TYR A 159 -1.98 -4.39 28.49
C TYR A 159 -3.14 -3.49 28.10
N PHE A 160 -3.02 -2.77 26.99
CA PHE A 160 -4.10 -1.96 26.45
C PHE A 160 -3.98 -1.87 24.93
N LEU A 161 -5.10 -1.57 24.31
CA LEU A 161 -5.19 -1.08 22.94
C LEU A 161 -5.79 0.33 22.97
N ALA A 162 -5.16 1.29 22.31
CA ALA A 162 -5.77 2.58 22.03
C ALA A 162 -5.98 2.75 20.52
N ILE A 163 -7.10 3.34 20.13
CA ILE A 163 -7.38 3.73 18.73
C ILE A 163 -7.49 5.25 18.70
N ASP A 164 -6.69 5.87 17.85
CA ASP A 164 -6.60 7.31 17.69
C ASP A 164 -7.48 7.82 16.55
N PHE A 165 -8.39 8.75 16.88
CA PHE A 165 -9.29 9.43 15.97
C PHE A 165 -8.95 10.91 15.95
N ASP A 166 -8.11 11.29 14.99
CA ASP A 166 -7.89 12.69 14.62
C ASP A 166 -8.66 13.04 13.33
N ASP A 167 -8.82 14.34 13.09
CA ASP A 167 -9.38 14.98 11.88
C ASP A 167 -10.89 15.28 11.96
N ASP A 168 -11.40 16.03 10.97
CA ASP A 168 -12.82 16.42 10.91
C ASP A 168 -13.74 15.19 10.90
N GLY A 169 -14.75 15.19 11.79
CA GLY A 169 -15.72 14.09 11.92
C GLY A 169 -15.41 13.03 12.98
N TRP A 170 -14.32 13.20 13.76
CA TRP A 170 -13.93 12.27 14.83
C TRP A 170 -15.05 12.03 15.87
N GLU A 171 -15.85 13.05 16.18
CA GLU A 171 -16.96 12.96 17.15
C GLU A 171 -17.97 11.89 16.73
N LYS A 172 -18.35 11.92 15.45
CA LYS A 172 -19.27 10.95 14.85
C LYS A 172 -18.65 9.55 14.79
N ASP A 173 -17.36 9.44 14.47
CA ASP A 173 -16.65 8.15 14.44
C ASP A 173 -16.66 7.48 15.82
N ILE A 174 -16.36 8.26 16.85
CA ILE A 174 -16.37 7.79 18.24
C ILE A 174 -17.78 7.45 18.71
N CYS A 175 -18.80 8.22 18.34
CA CYS A 175 -20.18 7.90 18.70
C CYS A 175 -20.61 6.52 18.16
N VAL A 176 -20.24 6.20 16.92
CA VAL A 176 -20.52 4.87 16.33
C VAL A 176 -19.79 3.77 17.10
N LEU A 177 -18.50 3.94 17.38
CA LEU A 177 -17.74 2.94 18.14
C LEU A 177 -18.24 2.78 19.58
N ARG A 178 -18.63 3.87 20.24
CA ARG A 178 -19.22 3.81 21.58
C ARG A 178 -20.50 3.01 21.59
N LYS A 179 -21.41 3.32 20.66
CA LYS A 179 -22.67 2.59 20.51
C LYS A 179 -22.42 1.09 20.29
N LEU A 180 -21.49 0.75 19.40
CA LEU A 180 -21.07 -0.62 19.16
C LEU A 180 -20.53 -1.30 20.44
N CYS A 181 -19.65 -0.63 21.17
CA CYS A 181 -19.08 -1.17 22.40
C CYS A 181 -20.14 -1.35 23.49
N TYR A 182 -21.11 -0.43 23.63
CA TYR A 182 -22.24 -0.58 24.55
C TYR A 182 -23.14 -1.77 24.17
N GLU A 183 -23.53 -1.88 22.90
CA GLU A 183 -24.35 -2.99 22.39
C GLU A 183 -23.69 -4.35 22.64
N LYS A 184 -22.38 -4.43 22.42
CA LYS A 184 -21.58 -5.65 22.59
C LYS A 184 -21.02 -5.85 23.99
N LYS A 185 -21.34 -4.95 24.93
CA LYS A 185 -20.86 -4.95 26.33
C LYS A 185 -19.32 -4.99 26.45
N ILE A 186 -18.62 -4.34 25.51
CA ILE A 186 -17.17 -4.20 25.53
C ILE A 186 -16.81 -3.04 26.46
N PRO A 187 -15.99 -3.23 27.51
CA PRO A 187 -15.46 -2.14 28.32
C PRO A 187 -14.51 -1.23 27.52
N PHE A 188 -14.72 0.09 27.61
CA PHE A 188 -13.88 1.08 26.93
C PHE A 188 -13.81 2.39 27.74
N ALA A 189 -12.87 3.26 27.36
CA ALA A 189 -12.81 4.64 27.83
C ALA A 189 -12.44 5.59 26.70
N VAL A 190 -13.05 6.77 26.64
CA VAL A 190 -12.74 7.76 25.60
C VAL A 190 -12.07 8.98 26.22
N GLU A 191 -10.86 9.26 25.78
CA GLU A 191 -10.08 10.44 26.13
C GLU A 191 -10.15 11.46 24.99
N ARG A 192 -10.54 12.71 25.28
CA ARG A 192 -10.38 13.80 24.33
C ARG A 192 -8.89 14.11 24.13
N SER A 193 -8.43 14.27 22.89
CA SER A 193 -7.03 14.52 22.59
C SER A 193 -6.53 15.82 23.24
N ARG A 194 -5.21 15.98 23.29
CA ARG A 194 -4.56 17.18 23.84
C ARG A 194 -4.96 18.47 23.08
N SER A 195 -5.13 18.39 21.76
CA SER A 195 -5.52 19.53 20.92
C SER A 195 -7.02 19.84 21.04
N GLY A 196 -7.84 18.85 21.40
CA GLY A 196 -9.30 18.92 21.37
C GLY A 196 -9.90 18.57 20.00
N ASN A 197 -9.06 18.38 18.97
CA ASN A 197 -9.50 18.12 17.58
C ASN A 197 -9.43 16.61 17.25
N GLY A 198 -9.67 15.77 18.25
CA GLY A 198 -9.57 14.33 18.14
C GLY A 198 -9.77 13.67 19.49
N ALA A 199 -9.72 12.35 19.52
CA ALA A 199 -9.84 11.57 20.74
C ALA A 199 -9.30 10.16 20.59
N HIS A 200 -8.95 9.55 21.72
CA HIS A 200 -8.48 8.18 21.82
C HIS A 200 -9.54 7.33 22.52
N ILE A 201 -9.88 6.19 21.92
CA ILE A 201 -10.65 5.14 22.63
C ILE A 201 -9.68 4.08 23.15
N TRP A 202 -9.76 3.80 24.44
CA TRP A 202 -8.88 2.91 25.19
C TRP A 202 -9.63 1.64 25.59
N PHE A 203 -8.99 0.51 25.39
CA PHE A 203 -9.42 -0.82 25.84
C PHE A 203 -8.33 -1.39 26.74
N PHE A 204 -8.67 -1.72 27.98
CA PHE A 204 -7.70 -2.24 28.96
C PHE A 204 -7.85 -3.74 29.11
N PHE A 205 -6.73 -4.44 29.24
CA PHE A 205 -6.70 -5.90 29.34
C PHE A 205 -6.39 -6.34 30.76
N LYS A 206 -7.05 -7.41 31.20
CA LYS A 206 -6.83 -7.99 32.54
C LYS A 206 -5.45 -8.66 32.60
N GLU A 207 -5.05 -9.29 31.50
CA GLU A 207 -3.82 -10.07 31.35
C GLU A 207 -2.96 -9.49 30.23
N ARG A 208 -1.72 -9.98 30.10
CA ARG A 208 -0.87 -9.66 28.94
C ARG A 208 -1.41 -10.34 27.70
N ILE A 209 -1.63 -9.58 26.65
CA ILE A 209 -2.11 -10.09 25.37
C ILE A 209 -1.09 -9.76 24.28
N THR A 210 -0.91 -10.66 23.32
CA THR A 210 -0.01 -10.42 22.19
C THR A 210 -0.47 -9.18 21.42
N ALA A 211 0.47 -8.34 20.99
CA ALA A 211 0.13 -7.15 20.22
C ALA A 211 -0.65 -7.50 18.94
N LEU A 212 -0.35 -8.66 18.33
CA LEU A 212 -1.10 -9.22 17.21
C LEU A 212 -2.59 -9.43 17.54
N ALA A 213 -2.92 -10.08 18.66
CA ALA A 213 -4.31 -10.33 19.03
C ALA A 213 -5.05 -9.02 19.37
N ALA A 214 -4.41 -8.12 20.13
CA ALA A 214 -4.98 -6.81 20.42
C ALA A 214 -5.25 -6.00 19.14
N ARG A 215 -4.32 -6.01 18.18
CA ARG A 215 -4.50 -5.33 16.89
C ARG A 215 -5.56 -5.99 16.03
N LYS A 216 -5.64 -7.32 15.99
CA LYS A 216 -6.72 -8.03 15.29
C LYS A 216 -8.07 -7.60 15.84
N PHE A 217 -8.26 -7.64 17.16
CA PHE A 217 -9.46 -7.13 17.82
C PHE A 217 -9.80 -5.69 17.40
N GLY A 218 -8.85 -4.77 17.51
CA GLY A 218 -9.07 -3.37 17.09
C GLY A 218 -9.40 -3.21 15.61
N THR A 219 -8.76 -3.99 14.75
CA THR A 219 -8.99 -3.99 13.30
C THR A 219 -10.40 -4.52 12.99
N SER A 220 -10.80 -5.64 13.59
CA SER A 220 -12.14 -6.23 13.40
C SER A 220 -13.24 -5.30 13.91
N LEU A 221 -13.03 -4.66 15.05
CA LEU A 221 -13.95 -3.68 15.61
C LEU A 221 -14.12 -2.47 14.69
N LEU A 222 -13.02 -1.95 14.13
CA LEU A 222 -13.05 -0.88 13.13
C LEU A 222 -13.78 -1.31 11.85
N THR A 223 -13.51 -2.52 11.34
CA THR A 223 -14.19 -3.07 10.16
C THR A 223 -15.70 -3.15 10.40
N TYR A 224 -16.13 -3.63 11.56
CA TYR A 224 -17.55 -3.69 11.91
C TYR A 224 -18.18 -2.29 12.07
N ALA A 225 -17.44 -1.34 12.67
CA ALA A 225 -17.89 0.05 12.79
C ALA A 225 -18.04 0.74 11.42
N MET A 226 -17.14 0.46 10.47
CA MET A 226 -17.21 0.97 9.09
C MET A 226 -18.47 0.50 8.37
N MET A 227 -18.95 -0.71 8.63
CA MET A 227 -20.23 -1.18 8.09
C MET A 227 -21.44 -0.39 8.62
N GLN A 228 -21.34 0.20 9.82
CA GLN A 228 -22.37 1.07 10.39
C GLN A 228 -22.21 2.53 9.91
N ARG A 229 -20.98 2.96 9.59
CA ARG A 229 -20.67 4.28 9.02
C ARG A 229 -19.49 4.21 8.04
N HIS A 230 -19.80 4.23 6.75
CA HIS A 230 -18.81 4.13 5.67
C HIS A 230 -17.79 5.29 5.63
N GLU A 231 -18.11 6.45 6.21
CA GLU A 231 -17.26 7.64 6.25
C GLU A 231 -16.01 7.48 7.13
N ILE A 232 -16.00 6.49 8.04
CA ILE A 232 -14.79 6.14 8.82
C ILE A 232 -13.65 5.86 7.82
N LYS A 233 -12.52 6.54 7.99
CA LYS A 233 -11.38 6.46 7.05
C LYS A 233 -10.55 5.20 7.30
N PHE A 234 -10.01 4.60 6.23
CA PHE A 234 -9.05 3.49 6.35
C PHE A 234 -7.78 3.85 7.15
N LYS A 235 -7.43 5.13 7.26
CA LYS A 235 -6.30 5.59 8.08
C LYS A 235 -6.45 5.20 9.57
N SER A 236 -7.67 5.01 10.06
CA SER A 236 -7.92 4.58 11.44
C SER A 236 -7.33 3.19 11.75
N TYR A 237 -7.15 2.32 10.74
CA TYR A 237 -6.48 1.02 10.91
C TYR A 237 -4.98 1.11 11.23
N ASP A 238 -4.36 2.27 10.93
CA ASP A 238 -2.94 2.54 11.15
C ASP A 238 -2.69 3.31 12.45
N ARG A 239 -3.76 3.82 13.06
CA ARG A 239 -3.78 4.64 14.29
C ARG A 239 -4.05 3.80 15.56
N LEU A 240 -3.64 2.53 15.54
CA LEU A 240 -3.73 1.62 16.68
C LEU A 240 -2.46 1.70 17.55
N PHE A 241 -2.59 1.62 18.86
CA PHE A 241 -1.48 1.53 19.82
C PHE A 241 -1.65 0.29 20.69
N PRO A 242 -0.83 -0.77 20.48
CA PRO A 242 0.32 -0.84 19.57
C PRO A 242 -0.05 -0.89 18.08
N ASN A 243 0.69 -0.17 17.23
CA ASN A 243 0.54 -0.26 15.75
C ASN A 243 1.31 -1.47 15.14
N GLN A 244 2.15 -2.05 15.98
CA GLN A 244 3.10 -3.13 15.80
C GLN A 244 2.53 -4.53 15.95
N ASP A 245 2.84 -5.53 15.11
CA ASP A 245 2.68 -6.94 15.56
C ASP A 245 3.95 -7.44 16.28
N THR A 246 5.12 -7.02 15.79
CA THR A 246 6.43 -7.48 16.28
C THR A 246 7.34 -6.30 16.59
N MET A 247 8.33 -6.49 17.46
CA MET A 247 9.24 -5.41 17.84
C MET A 247 10.28 -5.15 16.73
N PRO A 248 10.40 -3.92 16.19
CA PRO A 248 11.44 -3.61 15.22
C PRO A 248 12.84 -3.76 15.81
N LYS A 249 13.83 -4.18 15.01
CA LYS A 249 15.22 -4.33 15.49
C LYS A 249 15.75 -3.03 16.11
N GLY A 250 16.05 -3.07 17.40
CA GLY A 250 16.57 -1.91 18.16
C GLY A 250 15.53 -0.80 18.42
N GLY A 251 14.26 -1.04 18.14
CA GLY A 251 13.16 -0.11 18.38
C GLY A 251 12.60 -0.17 19.81
N LEU A 252 11.86 0.87 20.20
CA LEU A 252 11.16 0.94 21.50
C LEU A 252 9.66 0.62 21.38
N GLY A 253 9.18 0.41 20.15
CA GLY A 253 7.76 0.34 19.81
C GLY A 253 7.16 1.72 19.55
N ASN A 254 5.83 1.77 19.41
CA ASN A 254 5.15 3.03 19.19
C ASN A 254 4.78 3.71 20.49
N LEU A 255 4.90 5.04 20.45
CA LEU A 255 4.65 5.93 21.55
C LEU A 255 3.23 6.49 21.46
N ILE A 256 2.50 6.44 22.57
CA ILE A 256 1.27 7.22 22.78
C ILE A 256 1.49 8.19 23.94
N ALA A 257 0.95 9.41 23.82
CA ALA A 257 1.01 10.38 24.91
C ALA A 257 0.13 9.90 26.08
N LEU A 258 0.58 10.09 27.32
CA LEU A 258 -0.24 9.75 28.48
C LEU A 258 -1.36 10.79 28.66
N PRO A 259 -2.58 10.35 29.03
CA PRO A 259 -3.73 11.22 29.29
C PRO A 259 -3.56 12.06 30.58
N MET A 260 -4.53 12.91 30.88
CA MET A 260 -4.56 13.76 32.09
C MET A 260 -3.38 14.74 32.18
N GLN A 261 -3.01 15.37 31.06
CA GLN A 261 -1.98 16.41 31.04
C GLN A 261 -2.48 17.71 31.69
N LYS A 262 -1.85 18.16 32.79
CA LYS A 262 -2.36 19.30 33.61
C LYS A 262 -2.62 20.59 32.81
N SER A 263 -1.78 20.90 31.82
CA SER A 263 -1.95 22.10 31.00
C SER A 263 -3.14 21.99 30.05
N ALA A 264 -3.34 20.83 29.39
CA ALA A 264 -4.48 20.57 28.51
C ALA A 264 -5.79 20.43 29.30
N ARG A 265 -5.73 19.84 30.50
CA ARG A 265 -6.86 19.69 31.42
C ARG A 265 -7.58 21.00 31.73
N LYS A 266 -6.87 22.14 31.76
CA LYS A 266 -7.47 23.46 31.99
C LYS A 266 -8.49 23.84 30.90
N ASN A 267 -8.33 23.30 29.71
CA ASN A 267 -9.20 23.55 28.55
C ASN A 267 -10.10 22.34 28.26
N ASN A 268 -10.36 21.48 29.26
CA ASN A 268 -11.13 20.24 29.11
C ASN A 268 -10.58 19.25 28.06
N ASN A 269 -9.26 19.27 27.81
CA ASN A 269 -8.56 18.39 26.88
C ASN A 269 -7.63 17.41 27.62
N SER A 270 -7.28 16.30 26.96
CA SER A 270 -6.54 15.19 27.57
C SER A 270 -7.24 14.65 28.83
N ILE A 271 -8.57 14.50 28.76
CA ILE A 271 -9.42 13.97 29.83
C ILE A 271 -10.48 13.04 29.27
N PHE A 272 -11.02 12.19 30.14
CA PHE A 272 -12.07 11.25 29.78
C PHE A 272 -13.42 11.97 29.71
N ILE A 273 -14.15 11.64 28.65
CA ILE A 273 -15.41 12.27 28.28
C ILE A 273 -16.54 11.24 28.22
N ASP A 274 -17.76 11.71 28.49
CA ASP A 274 -18.99 10.93 28.46
C ASP A 274 -19.64 10.90 27.06
N GLU A 275 -20.84 10.34 26.96
CA GLU A 275 -21.64 10.21 25.74
C GLU A 275 -21.98 11.55 25.07
N ASN A 276 -22.12 12.63 25.84
CA ASN A 276 -22.37 13.99 25.36
C ASN A 276 -21.08 14.72 24.98
N LEU A 277 -19.95 14.00 24.98
CA LEU A 277 -18.60 14.51 24.81
C LEU A 277 -18.19 15.47 25.93
N GLU A 278 -18.89 15.48 27.06
CA GLU A 278 -18.56 16.32 28.21
C GLU A 278 -17.58 15.60 29.15
N PRO A 279 -16.68 16.32 29.84
CA PRO A 279 -15.79 15.69 30.80
C PRO A 279 -16.53 15.06 31.98
N PHE A 280 -16.13 13.85 32.38
CA PHE A 280 -16.63 13.28 33.64
C PHE A 280 -16.27 14.17 34.83
N LYS A 281 -17.25 14.42 35.71
CA LYS A 281 -17.10 15.24 36.92
C LYS A 281 -15.96 14.74 37.83
N ASP A 282 -15.86 13.43 38.00
CA ASP A 282 -14.76 12.78 38.70
C ASP A 282 -14.05 11.78 37.77
N GLN A 283 -12.90 12.20 37.27
CA GLN A 283 -12.06 11.40 36.37
C GLN A 283 -11.53 10.14 37.05
N TRP A 284 -11.23 10.19 38.36
CA TRP A 284 -10.66 9.06 39.08
C TRP A 284 -11.73 8.03 39.43
N SER A 285 -12.92 8.50 39.82
CA SER A 285 -14.07 7.61 40.03
C SER A 285 -14.42 6.89 38.74
N PHE A 286 -14.45 7.59 37.59
CA PHE A 286 -14.62 6.95 36.30
C PHE A 286 -13.54 5.90 36.02
N LEU A 287 -12.26 6.27 36.14
CA LEU A 287 -11.14 5.36 35.85
C LEU A 287 -11.13 4.10 36.74
N SER A 288 -11.53 4.22 38.01
CA SER A 288 -11.57 3.08 38.94
C SER A 288 -12.66 2.06 38.62
N HIS A 289 -13.71 2.46 37.89
CA HIS A 289 -14.81 1.60 37.47
C HIS A 289 -14.67 1.01 36.06
N ILE A 290 -13.60 1.35 35.33
CA ILE A 290 -13.40 0.81 33.98
C ILE A 290 -13.16 -0.70 34.04
N GLY A 291 -14.00 -1.45 33.33
CA GLY A 291 -13.82 -2.89 33.13
C GLY A 291 -12.56 -3.21 32.32
N LYS A 292 -12.00 -4.40 32.55
CA LYS A 292 -10.88 -4.92 31.77
C LYS A 292 -11.31 -6.15 30.99
N ILE A 293 -10.88 -6.24 29.74
CA ILE A 293 -11.20 -7.35 28.83
C ILE A 293 -10.24 -8.52 29.12
N THR A 294 -10.79 -9.73 29.19
CA THR A 294 -10.00 -10.97 29.34
C THR A 294 -9.48 -11.45 27.99
N LYS A 295 -8.50 -12.37 28.00
CA LYS A 295 -7.99 -12.95 26.76
C LYS A 295 -9.08 -13.72 26.00
N ASP A 296 -9.91 -14.49 26.70
CA ASP A 296 -10.99 -15.29 26.10
C ASP A 296 -12.07 -14.40 25.48
N GLU A 297 -12.40 -13.27 26.12
CA GLU A 297 -13.32 -12.27 25.54
C GLU A 297 -12.76 -11.67 24.25
N ILE A 298 -11.45 -11.38 24.18
CA ILE A 298 -10.84 -10.90 22.94
C ILE A 298 -10.95 -11.93 21.82
N GLU A 299 -10.66 -13.20 22.10
CA GLU A 299 -10.77 -14.27 21.11
C GLU A 299 -12.22 -14.44 20.63
N PHE A 300 -13.19 -14.35 21.56
CA PHE A 300 -14.61 -14.32 21.24
C PHE A 300 -14.97 -13.15 20.32
N TYR A 301 -14.62 -11.91 20.67
CA TYR A 301 -14.93 -10.73 19.86
C TYR A 301 -14.25 -10.77 18.48
N ILE A 302 -13.02 -11.28 18.40
CA ILE A 302 -12.36 -11.50 17.11
C ILE A 302 -13.18 -12.48 16.27
N SER A 303 -13.61 -13.60 16.85
CA SER A 303 -14.43 -14.59 16.12
C SER A 303 -15.81 -14.05 15.71
N GLU A 304 -16.40 -13.18 16.51
CA GLU A 304 -17.71 -12.58 16.25
C GLU A 304 -17.64 -11.50 15.16
N PHE A 305 -16.61 -10.64 15.19
CA PHE A 305 -16.47 -9.54 14.23
C PHE A 305 -15.74 -9.93 12.94
N CYS A 306 -14.87 -10.94 12.97
CA CYS A 306 -14.21 -11.46 11.77
C CYS A 306 -15.09 -12.49 11.05
N ILE A 307 -15.98 -12.02 10.18
CA ILE A 307 -16.57 -12.87 9.15
C ILE A 307 -15.58 -12.89 7.97
N GLY A 308 -14.68 -13.88 7.94
CA GLY A 308 -13.64 -14.00 6.92
C GLY A 308 -12.31 -13.33 7.30
N ASN A 309 -12.02 -12.16 6.73
CA ASN A 309 -10.75 -11.42 6.92
C ASN A 309 -10.95 -10.22 7.85
N GLU A 310 -10.01 -9.99 8.78
CA GLU A 310 -10.02 -8.87 9.74
C GLU A 310 -10.12 -7.48 9.09
N LEU A 311 -9.69 -7.34 7.83
CA LEU A 311 -9.74 -6.10 7.04
C LEU A 311 -10.95 -6.04 6.08
N GLY A 312 -11.89 -6.98 6.19
CA GLY A 312 -13.00 -7.15 5.27
C GLY A 312 -12.56 -7.58 3.86
N ASP A 313 -13.53 -7.56 2.95
CA ASP A 313 -13.34 -7.91 1.53
C ASP A 313 -12.70 -6.73 0.78
N LEU A 314 -11.38 -6.81 0.57
CA LEU A 314 -10.62 -5.87 -0.23
C LEU A 314 -10.34 -6.44 -1.62
N LYS A 315 -10.02 -5.60 -2.60
CA LYS A 315 -9.64 -6.06 -3.93
C LYS A 315 -8.37 -6.91 -3.85
N GLU A 316 -8.48 -8.14 -4.35
CA GLU A 316 -7.40 -9.12 -4.33
C GLU A 316 -6.35 -8.79 -5.41
N MET A 317 -5.09 -9.16 -5.13
CA MET A 317 -3.96 -8.74 -5.95
C MET A 317 -3.75 -9.60 -7.19
N ASP A 318 -4.13 -10.88 -7.12
CA ASP A 318 -3.90 -11.89 -8.15
C ASP A 318 -4.99 -12.98 -8.10
N GLU A 319 -5.97 -12.94 -9.01
CA GLU A 319 -6.99 -13.99 -9.13
C GLU A 319 -6.39 -15.37 -9.47
N GLU A 320 -5.21 -15.41 -10.10
CA GLU A 320 -4.53 -16.65 -10.53
C GLU A 320 -3.87 -17.42 -9.37
N SER A 321 -3.61 -16.78 -8.21
CA SER A 321 -2.93 -17.42 -7.08
C SER A 321 -3.87 -18.02 -6.03
N ILE A 322 -5.18 -17.77 -6.15
CA ILE A 322 -6.16 -18.20 -5.16
C ILE A 322 -6.53 -19.63 -5.46
N LYS A 323 -6.27 -20.51 -4.49
CA LYS A 323 -6.72 -21.89 -4.58
C LYS A 323 -8.25 -21.89 -4.65
N PRO A 324 -8.87 -22.66 -5.57
CA PRO A 324 -10.33 -22.65 -5.75
C PRO A 324 -11.13 -22.91 -4.46
N TRP A 325 -10.56 -23.67 -3.51
CA TRP A 325 -11.16 -24.01 -2.21
C TRP A 325 -10.95 -22.96 -1.10
N GLU A 326 -10.18 -21.90 -1.34
CA GLU A 326 -9.97 -20.78 -0.40
C GLU A 326 -10.96 -19.63 -0.63
N LYS A 327 -11.86 -19.74 -1.63
CA LYS A 327 -12.98 -18.81 -1.84
C LYS A 327 -14.06 -19.01 -0.77
N ASN A 328 -13.76 -18.70 0.49
CA ASN A 328 -14.78 -18.46 1.51
C ASN A 328 -15.42 -17.09 1.25
N LYS A 329 -16.21 -16.99 0.18
CA LYS A 329 -17.17 -15.90 0.03
C LYS A 329 -18.42 -16.27 0.82
N GLU A 330 -18.37 -16.15 2.14
CA GLU A 330 -19.61 -15.89 2.88
C GLU A 330 -20.09 -14.51 2.45
N LYS A 331 -20.84 -14.48 1.34
CA LYS A 331 -21.34 -13.25 0.72
C LYS A 331 -22.11 -12.48 1.80
N PHE A 332 -21.69 -11.23 2.06
CA PHE A 332 -22.54 -10.26 2.75
C PHE A 332 -23.94 -10.31 2.11
N LYS A 333 -24.95 -10.63 2.92
CA LYS A 333 -26.33 -10.65 2.45
C LYS A 333 -26.85 -9.21 2.48
N PHE A 334 -27.05 -8.64 1.30
CA PHE A 334 -27.73 -7.36 1.14
C PHE A 334 -29.21 -7.60 0.89
N SER A 335 -30.05 -6.75 1.48
CA SER A 335 -31.48 -6.72 1.25
C SER A 335 -31.83 -5.63 0.25
N LYS A 336 -33.01 -5.70 -0.39
CA LYS A 336 -33.46 -4.62 -1.29
C LYS A 336 -33.60 -3.27 -0.57
N ALA A 337 -33.85 -3.28 0.74
CA ALA A 337 -33.95 -2.06 1.55
C ALA A 337 -32.61 -1.36 1.76
N ASP A 338 -31.48 -2.01 1.43
CA ASP A 338 -30.15 -1.43 1.54
C ASP A 338 -29.76 -0.56 0.33
N PHE A 339 -30.61 -0.53 -0.71
CA PHE A 339 -30.40 0.17 -1.97
C PHE A 339 -31.56 1.14 -2.27
N PRO A 340 -31.32 2.20 -3.05
CA PRO A 340 -32.40 2.98 -3.65
C PRO A 340 -33.09 2.17 -4.77
N ASP A 341 -34.32 2.57 -5.13
CA ASP A 341 -35.09 1.92 -6.21
C ASP A 341 -34.38 1.96 -7.56
N ILE A 342 -33.72 3.09 -7.87
CA ILE A 342 -32.89 3.26 -9.06
C ILE A 342 -31.58 3.92 -8.65
N VAL A 343 -30.46 3.27 -8.97
CA VAL A 343 -29.13 3.81 -8.70
C VAL A 343 -28.71 4.71 -9.86
N GLN A 344 -28.53 6.00 -9.60
CA GLN A 344 -27.94 6.92 -10.56
C GLN A 344 -26.41 6.94 -10.41
N ILE A 345 -25.71 6.59 -11.49
CA ILE A 345 -24.26 6.53 -11.53
C ILE A 345 -23.75 7.52 -12.57
N THR A 346 -22.92 8.47 -12.15
CA THR A 346 -22.30 9.43 -13.07
C THR A 346 -20.86 9.02 -13.34
N ILE A 347 -20.47 8.89 -14.60
CA ILE A 347 -19.08 8.59 -15.00
C ILE A 347 -18.42 9.82 -15.62
N ALA A 348 -17.29 10.23 -15.05
CA ALA A 348 -16.44 11.30 -15.56
C ALA A 348 -14.96 10.89 -15.45
N ASN A 349 -14.15 11.63 -14.66
CA ASN A 349 -12.79 11.20 -14.30
C ASN A 349 -12.78 10.02 -13.32
N MET A 350 -13.85 9.87 -12.54
CA MET A 350 -14.14 8.75 -11.65
C MET A 350 -15.60 8.33 -11.82
N ILE A 351 -16.01 7.26 -11.16
CA ILE A 351 -17.41 6.85 -11.03
C ILE A 351 -17.95 7.49 -9.75
N PHE A 352 -18.98 8.31 -9.89
CA PHE A 352 -19.64 9.02 -8.81
C PHE A 352 -20.98 8.33 -8.53
N ILE A 353 -21.17 7.91 -7.28
CA ILE A 353 -22.35 7.19 -6.80
C ILE A 353 -23.00 8.05 -5.74
N SER A 354 -24.28 8.41 -5.94
CA SER A 354 -25.03 9.17 -4.92
C SER A 354 -25.13 8.35 -3.63
N LYS A 355 -24.91 8.97 -2.49
CA LYS A 355 -25.08 8.33 -1.17
C LYS A 355 -26.55 8.18 -0.78
N GLU A 356 -27.44 8.96 -1.41
CA GLU A 356 -28.86 8.97 -1.08
C GLU A 356 -29.52 7.61 -1.34
N GLY A 357 -30.29 7.14 -0.36
CA GLY A 357 -31.01 5.87 -0.44
C GLY A 357 -30.16 4.61 -0.22
N PHE A 358 -28.84 4.72 -0.12
CA PHE A 358 -27.99 3.59 0.23
C PHE A 358 -27.80 3.40 1.74
N SER A 359 -27.72 2.15 2.17
CA SER A 359 -27.23 1.83 3.52
C SER A 359 -25.71 2.02 3.64
N ASN A 360 -25.24 2.29 4.85
CA ASN A 360 -23.79 2.36 5.14
C ASN A 360 -23.04 1.07 4.80
N LYS A 361 -23.70 -0.09 4.87
CA LYS A 361 -23.09 -1.39 4.54
C LYS A 361 -22.74 -1.48 3.06
N VAL A 362 -23.66 -1.03 2.19
CA VAL A 362 -23.44 -1.04 0.74
C VAL A 362 -22.38 -0.02 0.34
N LEU A 363 -22.42 1.18 0.93
CA LEU A 363 -21.40 2.20 0.66
C LEU A 363 -20.01 1.76 1.11
N ASP A 364 -19.87 1.10 2.28
CA ASP A 364 -18.61 0.52 2.72
C ASP A 364 -18.12 -0.58 1.77
N PHE A 365 -19.01 -1.46 1.30
CA PHE A 365 -18.67 -2.51 0.33
C PHE A 365 -18.14 -1.92 -0.98
N ILE A 366 -18.83 -0.92 -1.54
CA ILE A 366 -18.40 -0.21 -2.75
C ILE A 366 -17.05 0.49 -2.52
N LYS A 367 -16.86 1.13 -1.37
CA LYS A 367 -15.60 1.79 -0.98
C LYS A 367 -14.43 0.81 -0.93
N ARG A 368 -14.66 -0.41 -0.42
CA ARG A 368 -13.66 -1.48 -0.36
C ARG A 368 -13.29 -2.09 -1.72
N MET A 369 -14.18 -2.03 -2.72
CA MET A 369 -13.83 -2.41 -4.11
C MET A 369 -12.65 -1.61 -4.66
N ALA A 370 -12.53 -0.35 -4.22
CA ALA A 370 -11.45 0.56 -4.59
C ALA A 370 -10.25 0.53 -3.61
N ALA A 371 -10.16 -0.49 -2.76
CA ALA A 371 -9.11 -0.60 -1.74
C ALA A 371 -8.41 -1.97 -1.76
N PHE A 372 -7.12 -2.00 -1.46
CA PHE A 372 -6.30 -3.22 -1.43
C PHE A 372 -5.21 -3.16 -0.35
N LYS A 373 -4.68 -4.32 0.02
CA LYS A 373 -3.60 -4.46 1.02
C LYS A 373 -2.30 -3.83 0.50
N ASN A 374 -1.64 -2.99 1.30
CA ASN A 374 -0.34 -2.40 0.92
C ASN A 374 0.81 -3.39 1.14
N PRO A 375 1.42 -3.96 0.09
CA PRO A 375 2.44 -5.00 0.24
C PRO A 375 3.70 -4.48 0.94
N GLU A 376 4.00 -3.19 0.81
CA GLU A 376 5.15 -2.56 1.47
C GLU A 376 5.00 -2.59 3.01
N PHE A 377 3.79 -2.36 3.52
CA PHE A 377 3.50 -2.46 4.95
C PHE A 377 3.77 -3.87 5.47
N TYR A 378 3.16 -4.89 4.83
CA TYR A 378 3.28 -6.27 5.29
C TYR A 378 4.70 -6.82 5.13
N LYS A 379 5.42 -6.42 4.06
CA LYS A 379 6.82 -6.76 3.88
C LYS A 379 7.71 -6.14 4.96
N ALA A 380 7.51 -4.86 5.28
CA ALA A 380 8.24 -4.19 6.36
C ALA A 380 7.97 -4.87 7.72
N GLN A 381 6.71 -5.22 7.98
CA GLN A 381 6.29 -5.91 9.19
C GLN A 381 6.93 -7.31 9.31
N ALA A 382 6.89 -8.12 8.24
CA ALA A 382 7.49 -9.45 8.20
C ALA A 382 9.03 -9.40 8.39
N MET A 383 9.68 -8.35 7.86
CA MET A 383 11.11 -8.11 8.02
C MET A 383 11.50 -7.47 9.36
N ARG A 384 10.54 -7.21 10.26
CA ARG A 384 10.73 -6.49 11.54
C ARG A 384 11.37 -5.11 11.36
N LEU A 385 10.97 -4.42 10.28
CA LEU A 385 11.34 -3.04 9.96
C LEU A 385 10.21 -2.08 10.39
N SER A 386 10.49 -0.78 10.37
CA SER A 386 9.50 0.24 10.75
C SER A 386 8.37 0.34 9.73
N THR A 387 7.13 0.25 10.24
CA THR A 387 5.87 0.46 9.53
C THR A 387 5.40 1.92 9.58
N PHE A 388 6.18 2.81 10.18
CA PHE A 388 5.85 4.23 10.25
C PHE A 388 5.66 4.82 8.84
N ASP A 389 4.59 5.60 8.68
CA ASP A 389 4.19 6.26 7.42
C ASP A 389 3.90 5.30 6.25
N LYS A 390 3.59 4.03 6.54
CA LYS A 390 3.13 3.06 5.55
C LYS A 390 1.70 2.67 5.89
N PRO A 391 0.69 3.03 5.09
CA PRO A 391 -0.68 2.64 5.38
C PRO A 391 -0.88 1.14 5.16
N ARG A 392 -1.71 0.47 5.95
CA ARG A 392 -2.05 -0.96 5.77
C ARG A 392 -2.89 -1.21 4.54
N ILE A 393 -3.81 -0.30 4.26
CA ILE A 393 -4.74 -0.36 3.14
C ILE A 393 -4.48 0.86 2.27
N ILE A 394 -4.28 0.63 0.97
CA ILE A 394 -4.32 1.70 -0.03
C ILE A 394 -5.73 1.73 -0.57
N SER A 395 -6.41 2.86 -0.40
CA SER A 395 -7.73 3.13 -0.96
C SER A 395 -7.62 4.24 -1.99
N LEU A 396 -8.20 4.00 -3.17
CA LEU A 396 -8.26 4.96 -4.26
C LEU A 396 -9.63 5.62 -4.39
N SER A 397 -10.57 5.31 -3.47
CA SER A 397 -11.86 5.98 -3.40
C SER A 397 -11.72 7.37 -2.80
N ASP A 398 -12.47 8.32 -3.34
CA ASP A 398 -12.64 9.64 -2.75
C ASP A 398 -14.10 9.78 -2.28
N GLU A 399 -14.34 10.75 -1.40
CA GLU A 399 -15.65 10.89 -0.77
C GLU A 399 -16.00 12.37 -0.60
N THR A 400 -17.17 12.74 -1.11
CA THR A 400 -17.75 14.09 -0.99
C THR A 400 -18.97 14.04 -0.06
N VAL A 401 -19.63 15.19 0.13
CA VAL A 401 -20.86 15.26 0.94
C VAL A 401 -21.96 14.39 0.33
N GLU A 402 -22.12 14.44 -0.99
CA GLU A 402 -23.24 13.80 -1.70
C GLU A 402 -22.84 12.48 -2.39
N TYR A 403 -21.57 12.35 -2.79
CA TYR A 403 -21.11 11.24 -3.63
C TYR A 403 -19.97 10.44 -3.00
N LEU A 404 -20.03 9.11 -3.19
CA LEU A 404 -18.90 8.20 -3.08
C LEU A 404 -18.25 8.04 -4.46
N CYS A 405 -16.95 8.28 -4.54
CA CYS A 405 -16.20 8.27 -5.79
C CYS A 405 -15.27 7.06 -5.84
N ILE A 406 -15.38 6.22 -6.87
CA ILE A 406 -14.46 5.10 -7.09
C ILE A 406 -13.76 5.19 -8.45
N PRO A 407 -12.57 4.59 -8.61
CA PRO A 407 -11.86 4.59 -9.88
C PRO A 407 -12.65 3.92 -11.01
N ARG A 408 -12.51 4.45 -12.23
CA ARG A 408 -13.26 3.99 -13.43
C ARG A 408 -13.07 2.51 -13.76
N GLY A 409 -11.91 1.94 -13.42
CA GLY A 409 -11.63 0.52 -13.67
C GLY A 409 -12.39 -0.44 -12.76
N CYS A 410 -13.12 0.07 -11.76
CA CYS A 410 -14.03 -0.71 -10.93
C CYS A 410 -15.46 -0.81 -11.53
N GLN A 411 -15.67 -0.28 -12.74
CA GLN A 411 -16.97 -0.29 -13.42
C GLN A 411 -17.55 -1.70 -13.54
N ASP A 412 -16.76 -2.67 -14.00
CA ASP A 412 -17.21 -4.05 -14.21
C ASP A 412 -17.59 -4.72 -12.87
N ASP A 413 -16.81 -4.45 -11.81
CA ASP A 413 -17.07 -4.96 -10.47
C ASP A 413 -18.37 -4.37 -9.90
N LEU A 414 -18.60 -3.06 -10.09
CA LEU A 414 -19.82 -2.38 -9.67
C LEU A 414 -21.06 -2.87 -10.42
N CYS A 415 -20.97 -3.00 -11.74
CA CYS A 415 -22.05 -3.54 -12.57
C CYS A 415 -22.41 -4.97 -12.15
N SER A 416 -21.39 -5.81 -11.94
CA SER A 416 -21.59 -7.20 -11.51
C SER A 416 -22.27 -7.24 -10.13
N PHE A 417 -21.81 -6.41 -9.20
CA PHE A 417 -22.41 -6.30 -7.86
C PHE A 417 -23.88 -5.87 -7.90
N LEU A 418 -24.24 -4.84 -8.65
CA LEU A 418 -25.63 -4.37 -8.74
C LEU A 418 -26.54 -5.40 -9.45
N THR A 419 -26.02 -6.05 -10.50
CA THR A 419 -26.74 -7.10 -11.24
C THR A 419 -26.96 -8.35 -10.38
N GLU A 420 -25.95 -8.79 -9.62
CA GLU A 420 -26.07 -9.91 -8.68
C GLU A 420 -27.16 -9.67 -7.62
N ASN A 421 -27.34 -8.40 -7.20
CA ASN A 421 -28.37 -7.99 -6.24
C ASN A 421 -29.71 -7.60 -6.91
N LYS A 422 -29.82 -7.71 -8.24
CA LYS A 422 -31.02 -7.38 -9.03
C LYS A 422 -31.51 -5.94 -8.81
N ILE A 423 -30.59 -4.99 -8.83
CA ILE A 423 -30.85 -3.55 -8.67
C ILE A 423 -30.76 -2.87 -10.03
N ASP A 424 -31.75 -2.03 -10.35
CA ASP A 424 -31.76 -1.23 -11.56
C ASP A 424 -30.85 0.00 -11.41
N PHE A 425 -30.07 0.31 -12.45
CA PHE A 425 -29.16 1.44 -12.45
C PHE A 425 -29.13 2.17 -13.80
N SER A 426 -28.87 3.48 -13.75
CA SER A 426 -28.76 4.33 -14.94
C SER A 426 -27.41 5.05 -14.97
N TRP A 427 -26.80 5.11 -16.16
CA TRP A 427 -25.53 5.80 -16.37
C TRP A 427 -25.73 7.20 -16.94
N ASP A 428 -25.18 8.20 -16.25
CA ASP A 428 -24.96 9.55 -16.80
C ASP A 428 -23.49 9.69 -17.20
N ASN A 429 -23.24 9.76 -18.51
CA ASN A 429 -21.88 9.83 -19.03
C ASN A 429 -21.45 11.29 -19.25
N LYS A 430 -20.57 11.77 -18.37
CA LYS A 430 -19.94 13.10 -18.41
C LYS A 430 -18.48 13.04 -18.86
N THR A 431 -18.04 11.90 -19.42
CA THR A 431 -16.69 11.80 -19.98
C THR A 431 -16.52 12.67 -21.22
N TYR A 432 -15.30 13.13 -21.44
CA TYR A 432 -14.97 13.91 -22.61
C TYR A 432 -14.66 12.97 -23.78
N ILE A 433 -15.51 13.01 -24.81
CA ILE A 433 -15.40 12.14 -25.99
C ILE A 433 -14.17 12.49 -26.85
N GLY A 434 -13.67 13.73 -26.73
CA GLY A 434 -12.56 14.22 -27.55
C GLY A 434 -13.01 15.02 -28.77
N LYS A 435 -12.03 15.67 -29.40
CA LYS A 435 -12.19 16.27 -30.72
C LYS A 435 -11.98 15.18 -31.77
N PRO A 436 -12.89 15.03 -32.75
CA PRO A 436 -12.68 14.09 -33.84
C PRO A 436 -11.46 14.51 -34.67
N ILE A 437 -10.65 13.55 -35.09
CA ILE A 437 -9.44 13.76 -35.87
C ILE A 437 -9.44 12.88 -37.13
N ARG A 438 -8.92 13.40 -38.23
CA ARG A 438 -8.74 12.71 -39.51
C ARG A 438 -7.41 11.97 -39.51
N VAL A 439 -7.47 10.71 -39.11
CA VAL A 439 -6.31 9.83 -39.03
C VAL A 439 -6.62 8.48 -39.67
N GLU A 440 -5.64 7.97 -40.41
CA GLU A 440 -5.68 6.64 -41.05
C GLU A 440 -4.45 5.83 -40.66
N PHE A 441 -4.63 4.51 -40.56
CA PHE A 441 -3.54 3.59 -40.26
C PHE A 441 -2.78 3.22 -41.53
N ASN A 442 -1.47 3.42 -41.52
CA ASN A 442 -0.57 3.12 -42.62
C ASN A 442 0.31 1.91 -42.29
N GLY A 443 -0.22 0.71 -42.48
CA GLY A 443 0.48 -0.55 -42.26
C GLY A 443 -0.45 -1.76 -42.26
N GLN A 444 0.12 -2.95 -42.18
CA GLN A 444 -0.62 -4.22 -41.99
C GLN A 444 -0.33 -4.79 -40.61
N LEU A 445 -1.38 -5.19 -39.90
CA LEU A 445 -1.27 -5.82 -38.59
C LEU A 445 -1.02 -7.32 -38.75
N ARG A 446 -0.25 -7.89 -37.82
CA ARG A 446 -0.14 -9.35 -37.66
C ARG A 446 -1.44 -9.90 -37.08
N GLU A 447 -1.75 -11.17 -37.35
CA GLU A 447 -2.99 -11.82 -36.85
C GLU A 447 -3.19 -11.63 -35.34
N GLU A 448 -2.14 -11.81 -34.55
CA GLU A 448 -2.19 -11.65 -33.08
C GLU A 448 -2.48 -10.20 -32.65
N GLN A 449 -2.03 -9.21 -33.45
CA GLN A 449 -2.30 -7.80 -33.19
C GLN A 449 -3.75 -7.44 -33.52
N ILE A 450 -4.34 -8.07 -34.55
CA ILE A 450 -5.75 -7.86 -34.91
C ILE A 450 -6.65 -8.30 -33.76
N VAL A 451 -6.46 -9.51 -33.24
CA VAL A 451 -7.23 -10.03 -32.09
C VAL A 451 -7.09 -9.13 -30.86
N ALA A 452 -5.88 -8.63 -30.61
CA ALA A 452 -5.62 -7.70 -29.50
C ALA A 452 -6.39 -6.38 -29.67
N VAL A 453 -6.32 -5.76 -30.86
CA VAL A 453 -7.03 -4.51 -31.17
C VAL A 453 -8.54 -4.68 -31.07
N ASP A 454 -9.10 -5.72 -31.70
CA ASP A 454 -10.54 -5.99 -31.69
C ASP A 454 -11.08 -6.22 -30.28
N THR A 455 -10.29 -6.89 -29.43
CA THR A 455 -10.65 -7.10 -28.02
C THR A 455 -10.62 -5.79 -27.23
N MET A 456 -9.61 -4.94 -27.46
CA MET A 456 -9.48 -3.65 -26.78
C MET A 456 -10.56 -2.65 -27.22
N LEU A 457 -10.96 -2.64 -28.50
CA LEU A 457 -11.97 -1.72 -29.03
C LEU A 457 -13.39 -1.98 -28.51
N LYS A 458 -13.68 -3.18 -28.00
CA LYS A 458 -14.97 -3.50 -27.36
C LYS A 458 -15.21 -2.72 -26.07
N TYR A 459 -14.15 -2.21 -25.45
CA TYR A 459 -14.21 -1.52 -24.17
C TYR A 459 -13.64 -0.11 -24.27
N ASP A 460 -14.21 0.81 -23.50
CA ASP A 460 -13.70 2.19 -23.43
C ASP A 460 -12.44 2.27 -22.54
N ASN A 461 -12.23 1.28 -21.68
CA ASN A 461 -11.06 1.17 -20.82
C ASN A 461 -10.50 -0.25 -20.80
N GLY A 462 -9.20 -0.37 -20.54
CA GLY A 462 -8.57 -1.67 -20.35
C GLY A 462 -7.04 -1.65 -20.35
N VAL A 463 -6.46 -2.76 -19.89
CA VAL A 463 -5.02 -3.00 -19.95
C VAL A 463 -4.70 -4.09 -20.98
N LEU A 464 -3.76 -3.79 -21.88
CA LEU A 464 -3.10 -4.73 -22.76
C LEU A 464 -1.82 -5.26 -22.10
N SER A 465 -1.80 -6.55 -21.81
CA SER A 465 -0.63 -7.26 -21.28
C SER A 465 0.07 -8.04 -22.39
N ALA A 466 1.10 -7.45 -23.00
CA ALA A 466 1.78 -7.96 -24.19
C ALA A 466 3.30 -7.76 -24.11
N THR A 467 4.07 -8.82 -24.39
CA THR A 467 5.54 -8.74 -24.47
C THR A 467 5.99 -7.69 -25.49
N THR A 468 7.22 -7.17 -25.34
CA THR A 468 7.76 -6.10 -26.20
C THR A 468 7.77 -6.47 -27.68
N ALA A 469 7.99 -7.74 -28.01
CA ALA A 469 8.06 -8.26 -29.39
C ALA A 469 6.74 -8.20 -30.18
N ILE A 470 5.61 -7.94 -29.52
CA ILE A 470 4.28 -7.89 -30.17
C ILE A 470 4.06 -6.57 -30.90
N GLY A 471 4.80 -5.52 -30.55
CA GLY A 471 4.59 -4.19 -31.12
C GLY A 471 3.42 -3.46 -30.45
N LYS A 472 3.45 -3.32 -29.12
CA LYS A 472 2.47 -2.55 -28.32
C LYS A 472 2.21 -1.15 -28.91
N THR A 473 3.26 -0.48 -29.39
CA THR A 473 3.16 0.84 -30.02
C THR A 473 2.34 0.82 -31.31
N VAL A 474 2.44 -0.25 -32.11
CA VAL A 474 1.65 -0.43 -33.34
C VAL A 474 0.17 -0.64 -33.01
N ILE A 475 -0.11 -1.45 -31.98
CA ILE A 475 -1.47 -1.64 -31.46
C ILE A 475 -2.04 -0.30 -30.97
N GLY A 476 -1.28 0.48 -30.20
CA GLY A 476 -1.69 1.81 -29.76
C GLY A 476 -1.96 2.79 -30.91
N ALA A 477 -1.11 2.78 -31.95
CA ALA A 477 -1.36 3.56 -33.16
C ALA A 477 -2.66 3.12 -33.86
N LYS A 478 -2.92 1.82 -33.98
CA LYS A 478 -4.18 1.33 -34.54
C LYS A 478 -5.39 1.78 -33.71
N LEU A 479 -5.33 1.73 -32.37
CA LEU A 479 -6.40 2.22 -31.50
C LEU A 479 -6.71 3.71 -31.78
N ILE A 480 -5.69 4.54 -32.02
CA ILE A 480 -5.86 5.95 -32.41
C ILE A 480 -6.57 6.05 -33.76
N ALA A 481 -6.15 5.27 -34.74
CA ALA A 481 -6.74 5.26 -36.09
C ALA A 481 -8.20 4.81 -36.12
N GLU A 482 -8.59 3.90 -35.22
CA GLU A 482 -9.97 3.38 -35.11
C GLU A 482 -10.87 4.31 -34.29
N ARG A 483 -10.38 4.84 -33.16
CA ARG A 483 -11.16 5.76 -32.31
C ARG A 483 -11.30 7.16 -32.92
N LYS A 484 -10.32 7.61 -33.70
CA LYS A 484 -10.32 8.91 -34.42
C LYS A 484 -10.64 10.11 -33.53
N VAL A 485 -10.10 10.12 -32.31
CA VAL A 485 -10.23 11.23 -31.36
C VAL A 485 -8.86 11.72 -30.92
N ASN A 486 -8.82 12.98 -30.47
CA ASN A 486 -7.57 13.55 -29.99
C ASN A 486 -7.01 12.78 -28.79
N THR A 487 -5.72 12.45 -28.86
CA THR A 487 -5.09 11.46 -27.99
C THR A 487 -3.86 12.02 -27.29
N LEU A 488 -3.73 11.75 -25.99
CA LEU A 488 -2.50 11.97 -25.23
C LEU A 488 -1.86 10.62 -24.87
N ILE A 489 -0.64 10.42 -25.34
CA ILE A 489 0.18 9.25 -25.03
C ILE A 489 1.13 9.63 -23.90
N ILE A 490 1.13 8.83 -22.84
CA ILE A 490 1.88 9.09 -21.63
C ILE A 490 2.96 8.03 -21.47
N VAL A 491 4.21 8.47 -21.36
CA VAL A 491 5.40 7.61 -21.25
C VAL A 491 6.26 7.99 -20.03
N HIS A 492 7.17 7.12 -19.62
CA HIS A 492 8.03 7.37 -18.45
C HIS A 492 9.43 7.89 -18.79
N THR A 493 10.01 7.52 -19.96
CA THR A 493 11.34 7.99 -20.40
C THR A 493 11.28 8.93 -21.60
N GLN A 494 12.35 9.71 -21.80
CA GLN A 494 12.51 10.53 -23.00
C GLN A 494 12.75 9.69 -24.27
N GLN A 495 13.35 8.50 -24.13
CA GLN A 495 13.61 7.60 -25.25
C GLN A 495 12.31 7.02 -25.81
N LEU A 496 11.43 6.51 -24.94
CA LEU A 496 10.10 6.04 -25.33
C LEU A 496 9.30 7.15 -26.00
N LEU A 497 9.41 8.40 -25.52
CA LEU A 497 8.76 9.53 -26.15
C LEU A 497 9.19 9.68 -27.62
N GLU A 498 10.50 9.62 -27.89
CA GLU A 498 11.05 9.75 -29.24
C GLU A 498 10.62 8.56 -30.12
N GLN A 499 10.67 7.33 -29.59
CA GLN A 499 10.21 6.12 -30.27
C GLN A 499 8.73 6.18 -30.65
N TRP A 500 7.86 6.61 -29.74
CA TRP A 500 6.45 6.82 -30.03
C TRP A 500 6.26 7.82 -31.16
N LYS A 501 6.98 8.95 -31.15
CA LYS A 501 6.89 9.93 -32.23
C LYS A 501 7.33 9.38 -33.58
N GLU A 502 8.35 8.54 -33.63
CA GLU A 502 8.80 7.89 -34.87
C GLU A 502 7.78 6.87 -35.37
N LYS A 503 7.28 6.00 -34.49
CA LYS A 503 6.28 4.99 -34.84
C LYS A 503 4.95 5.61 -35.25
N LEU A 504 4.49 6.67 -34.59
CA LEU A 504 3.28 7.39 -35.00
C LEU A 504 3.43 8.01 -36.40
N LYS A 505 4.60 8.56 -36.74
CA LYS A 505 4.86 9.08 -38.10
C LYS A 505 4.92 7.98 -39.15
N GLN A 506 5.38 6.78 -38.78
CA GLN A 506 5.46 5.64 -39.68
C GLN A 506 4.08 5.05 -39.96
N PHE A 507 3.29 4.85 -38.89
CA PHE A 507 2.05 4.07 -38.94
C PHE A 507 0.77 4.90 -39.02
N LEU A 508 0.83 6.23 -38.91
CA LEU A 508 -0.35 7.09 -39.02
C LEU A 508 -0.19 8.14 -40.12
N ILE A 509 -1.23 8.25 -40.94
CA ILE A 509 -1.44 9.37 -41.86
C ILE A 509 -2.41 10.33 -41.17
N ILE A 510 -1.92 11.50 -40.76
CA ILE A 510 -2.70 12.49 -40.02
C ILE A 510 -3.00 13.66 -40.97
N ASN A 511 -4.26 13.77 -41.40
CA ASN A 511 -4.74 14.78 -42.34
C ASN A 511 -5.42 15.94 -41.61
N GLU A 512 -4.73 16.46 -40.58
CA GLU A 512 -5.22 17.56 -39.74
C GLU A 512 -4.49 18.87 -40.02
N VAL A 513 -5.23 19.97 -39.99
CA VAL A 513 -4.65 21.31 -40.13
C VAL A 513 -4.17 21.75 -38.76
N LEU A 514 -2.88 22.07 -38.64
CA LEU A 514 -2.32 22.60 -37.40
C LEU A 514 -3.03 23.91 -37.02
N PRO A 515 -3.42 24.10 -35.75
CA PRO A 515 -3.95 25.37 -35.31
C PRO A 515 -2.89 26.46 -35.53
N ILE A 516 -3.19 27.41 -36.41
CA ILE A 516 -2.35 28.57 -36.69
C ILE A 516 -2.47 29.48 -35.47
N ASP A 517 -1.38 29.66 -34.73
CA ASP A 517 -1.34 30.55 -33.57
C ASP A 517 -1.21 32.00 -34.05
N ASP A 518 -2.32 32.61 -34.49
CA ASP A 518 -2.39 33.99 -34.98
C ASP A 518 -2.11 35.05 -33.90
N THR A 519 -1.91 34.64 -32.64
CA THR A 519 -1.80 35.53 -31.47
C THR A 519 -0.42 36.13 -31.26
N LYS A 520 0.64 35.70 -31.98
CA LYS A 520 2.01 36.24 -31.81
C LYS A 520 2.54 36.92 -33.07
N LYS A 521 2.11 38.18 -33.28
CA LYS A 521 2.65 39.07 -34.33
C LYS A 521 4.11 39.51 -34.09
N ARG A 522 4.70 39.26 -32.92
CA ARG A 522 6.13 39.48 -32.62
C ARG A 522 6.72 38.34 -31.79
N GLY A 523 7.67 37.60 -32.37
CA GLY A 523 8.41 36.52 -31.73
C GLY A 523 8.79 35.39 -32.69
N ARG A 524 9.78 34.58 -32.31
CA ARG A 524 10.24 33.40 -33.08
C ARG A 524 9.06 32.42 -33.25
N LYS A 525 8.61 32.18 -34.50
CA LYS A 525 7.56 31.19 -34.81
C LYS A 525 7.95 29.85 -34.17
N LYS A 526 7.09 29.30 -33.31
CA LYS A 526 7.28 27.94 -32.78
C LYS A 526 6.99 26.99 -33.94
N ASN A 527 7.94 26.13 -34.33
CA ASN A 527 7.67 25.01 -35.23
C ASN A 527 6.76 24.02 -34.50
N VAL A 528 5.45 24.13 -34.70
CA VAL A 528 4.46 23.19 -34.19
C VAL A 528 4.47 21.97 -35.11
N SER A 529 4.67 20.79 -34.55
CA SER A 529 4.55 19.52 -35.27
C SER A 529 3.14 18.96 -35.07
N ILE A 530 2.61 18.26 -36.08
CA ILE A 530 1.29 17.58 -36.02
C ILE A 530 1.20 16.65 -34.81
N ILE A 531 2.30 15.96 -34.49
CA ILE A 531 2.47 15.24 -33.22
C ILE A 531 3.18 16.14 -32.24
N GLY A 532 2.49 16.65 -31.22
CA GLY A 532 3.12 17.50 -30.21
C GLY A 532 3.82 16.71 -29.11
N GLN A 533 4.49 17.44 -28.23
CA GLN A 533 5.44 16.91 -27.26
C GLN A 533 5.48 17.75 -25.98
N ILE A 534 5.35 17.06 -24.84
CA ILE A 534 5.66 17.59 -23.51
C ILE A 534 6.73 16.73 -22.84
N GLY A 535 7.90 17.31 -22.61
CA GLY A 535 9.02 16.64 -21.98
C GLY A 535 10.28 16.72 -22.83
N ALA A 536 11.39 16.26 -22.27
CA ALA A 536 12.73 16.43 -22.85
C ALA A 536 13.10 17.91 -23.15
N GLY A 537 12.58 18.85 -22.34
CA GLY A 537 12.82 20.29 -22.49
C GLY A 537 11.91 20.98 -23.52
N LYS A 538 10.96 20.27 -24.13
CA LYS A 538 9.96 20.84 -25.06
C LYS A 538 8.57 20.86 -24.42
N ASN A 539 7.80 21.90 -24.73
CA ASN A 539 6.40 22.05 -24.33
C ASN A 539 5.64 22.68 -25.51
N ILE A 540 5.40 21.87 -26.53
CA ILE A 540 4.76 22.26 -27.79
C ILE A 540 3.70 21.21 -28.09
N LEU A 541 2.46 21.49 -27.72
CA LEU A 541 1.32 20.61 -27.97
C LEU A 541 0.67 20.92 -29.31
N SER A 542 0.14 19.90 -29.98
CA SER A 542 -0.73 20.07 -31.15
C SER A 542 -2.22 20.05 -30.78
N GLY A 543 -2.59 19.38 -29.68
CA GLY A 543 -3.97 19.15 -29.28
C GLY A 543 -4.68 18.06 -30.10
N ILE A 544 -3.95 17.40 -31.01
CA ILE A 544 -4.42 16.33 -31.91
C ILE A 544 -3.91 14.98 -31.38
N ILE A 545 -2.62 14.71 -31.55
CA ILE A 545 -1.93 13.55 -30.98
C ILE A 545 -0.68 14.07 -30.31
N ASP A 546 -0.58 13.91 -29.00
CA ASP A 546 0.51 14.44 -28.21
C ASP A 546 1.18 13.34 -27.40
N VAL A 547 2.51 13.42 -27.26
CA VAL A 547 3.28 12.49 -26.42
C VAL A 547 3.90 13.26 -25.26
N ALA A 548 3.63 12.81 -24.03
CA ALA A 548 4.06 13.47 -22.82
C ALA A 548 4.81 12.54 -21.87
N THR A 549 5.85 13.03 -21.21
CA THR A 549 6.45 12.30 -20.09
C THR A 549 5.69 12.55 -18.80
N MET A 550 5.45 11.50 -18.01
CA MET A 550 4.80 11.56 -16.69
C MET A 550 5.36 12.68 -15.80
N GLN A 551 6.69 12.76 -15.69
CA GLN A 551 7.39 13.77 -14.87
C GLN A 551 7.14 15.22 -15.32
N SER A 552 6.80 15.43 -16.59
CA SER A 552 6.53 16.77 -17.13
C SER A 552 5.06 17.17 -16.99
N LEU A 553 4.18 16.21 -16.72
CA LEU A 553 2.75 16.41 -16.48
C LEU A 553 2.45 16.72 -15.01
N VAL A 554 3.25 16.17 -14.08
CA VAL A 554 3.16 16.47 -12.65
C VAL A 554 4.24 17.48 -12.24
N ARG A 555 3.86 18.62 -11.65
CA ARG A 555 4.82 19.58 -11.10
C ARG A 555 4.40 19.98 -9.69
N LYS A 556 5.28 19.78 -8.71
CA LYS A 556 5.02 20.06 -7.27
C LYS A 556 3.74 19.38 -6.73
N GLY A 557 3.37 18.22 -7.26
CA GLY A 557 2.18 17.48 -6.83
C GLY A 557 0.88 17.89 -7.53
N GLU A 558 0.92 18.86 -8.43
CA GLU A 558 -0.21 19.28 -9.26
C GLU A 558 -0.08 18.75 -10.69
N VAL A 559 -1.20 18.32 -11.25
CA VAL A 559 -1.31 17.85 -12.63
C VAL A 559 -1.72 19.01 -13.52
N LYS A 560 -1.06 19.17 -14.67
CA LYS A 560 -1.43 20.20 -15.65
C LYS A 560 -2.85 19.96 -16.19
N GLU A 561 -3.67 21.01 -16.25
CA GLU A 561 -5.07 20.92 -16.70
C GLU A 561 -5.25 20.39 -18.12
N LEU A 562 -4.23 20.53 -18.98
CA LEU A 562 -4.25 20.02 -20.36
C LEU A 562 -4.62 18.54 -20.49
N VAL A 563 -4.42 17.72 -19.45
CA VAL A 563 -4.79 16.29 -19.49
C VAL A 563 -6.30 16.09 -19.65
N LYS A 564 -7.12 17.12 -19.35
CA LYS A 564 -8.57 17.12 -19.50
C LYS A 564 -9.02 17.34 -20.94
N ASP A 565 -8.15 17.86 -21.81
CA ASP A 565 -8.50 18.29 -23.16
C ASP A 565 -8.45 17.17 -24.21
N TYR A 566 -8.23 15.91 -23.80
CA TYR A 566 -8.07 14.75 -24.69
C TYR A 566 -9.18 13.72 -24.50
N GLY A 567 -9.73 13.22 -25.61
CA GLY A 567 -10.77 12.17 -25.58
C GLY A 567 -10.23 10.76 -25.35
N MET A 568 -8.94 10.54 -25.64
CA MET A 568 -8.27 9.27 -25.39
C MET A 568 -6.91 9.45 -24.69
N ILE A 569 -6.66 8.62 -23.68
CA ILE A 569 -5.35 8.48 -23.03
C ILE A 569 -4.79 7.08 -23.28
N ILE A 570 -3.53 7.01 -23.69
CA ILE A 570 -2.78 5.76 -23.75
C ILE A 570 -1.58 5.90 -22.83
N VAL A 571 -1.47 5.04 -21.81
CA VAL A 571 -0.29 5.00 -20.94
C VAL A 571 0.58 3.82 -21.35
N ASP A 572 1.82 4.08 -21.73
CA ASP A 572 2.78 3.03 -22.08
C ASP A 572 3.67 2.68 -20.89
N GLU A 573 4.05 1.40 -20.81
CA GLU A 573 4.85 0.83 -19.73
C GLU A 573 4.28 1.15 -18.33
N CYS A 574 2.98 0.94 -18.16
CA CYS A 574 2.22 1.30 -16.95
C CYS A 574 2.82 0.72 -15.64
N TYR A 575 3.58 -0.38 -15.71
CA TYR A 575 4.15 -1.03 -14.54
C TYR A 575 5.41 -0.36 -13.98
N HIS A 576 6.12 0.44 -14.77
CA HIS A 576 7.36 1.12 -14.36
C HIS A 576 7.13 2.46 -13.69
N VAL A 577 5.90 2.97 -13.72
CA VAL A 577 5.58 4.33 -13.29
C VAL A 577 5.40 4.40 -11.78
N SER A 578 5.74 5.51 -11.13
CA SER A 578 5.34 5.73 -9.72
C SER A 578 3.82 5.61 -9.59
N ALA A 579 3.36 4.71 -8.74
CA ALA A 579 1.95 4.49 -8.43
C ALA A 579 1.22 5.81 -8.12
N PHE A 580 1.85 6.65 -7.29
CA PHE A 580 1.29 7.93 -6.87
C PHE A 580 1.13 8.93 -8.02
N SER A 581 2.19 9.20 -8.79
CA SER A 581 2.09 10.14 -9.92
C SER A 581 1.17 9.64 -11.03
N PHE A 582 1.12 8.32 -11.24
CA PHE A 582 0.21 7.67 -12.17
C PHE A 582 -1.26 7.85 -11.76
N GLU A 583 -1.58 7.54 -10.49
CA GLU A 583 -2.90 7.75 -9.93
C GLU A 583 -3.33 9.22 -10.02
N GLN A 584 -2.48 10.15 -9.62
CA GLN A 584 -2.79 11.59 -9.66
C GLN A 584 -3.18 12.05 -11.07
N ILE A 585 -2.44 11.62 -12.09
CA ILE A 585 -2.73 11.99 -13.48
C ILE A 585 -4.07 11.41 -13.92
N LEU A 586 -4.29 10.11 -13.74
CA LEU A 586 -5.52 9.45 -14.20
C LEU A 586 -6.77 9.86 -13.41
N LYS A 587 -6.63 10.27 -12.14
CA LYS A 587 -7.70 10.91 -11.38
C LYS A 587 -8.13 12.27 -11.96
N ASN A 588 -7.27 12.96 -12.71
CA ASN A 588 -7.57 14.25 -13.33
C ASN A 588 -7.99 14.15 -14.80
N VAL A 589 -7.88 12.97 -15.42
CA VAL A 589 -8.26 12.72 -16.81
C VAL A 589 -9.77 12.55 -16.91
N VAL A 590 -10.44 13.30 -17.79
CA VAL A 590 -11.89 13.16 -18.05
C VAL A 590 -12.17 12.37 -19.33
N ALA A 591 -11.12 11.94 -20.04
CA ALA A 591 -11.19 11.20 -21.30
C ALA A 591 -12.15 10.01 -21.22
N LYS A 592 -12.96 9.82 -22.28
CA LYS A 592 -13.82 8.66 -22.45
C LYS A 592 -12.99 7.37 -22.59
N TYR A 593 -11.91 7.42 -23.36
CA TYR A 593 -11.09 6.24 -23.65
C TYR A 593 -9.79 6.26 -22.84
N VAL A 594 -9.49 5.21 -22.07
CA VAL A 594 -8.27 5.11 -21.26
C VAL A 594 -7.67 3.71 -21.37
N TYR A 595 -6.49 3.61 -21.98
CA TYR A 595 -5.82 2.34 -22.21
C TYR A 595 -4.44 2.29 -21.55
N GLY A 596 -4.14 1.17 -20.89
CA GLY A 596 -2.81 0.87 -20.36
C GLY A 596 -2.10 -0.19 -21.21
N LEU A 597 -0.85 0.06 -21.61
CA LEU A 597 -0.01 -0.91 -22.30
C LEU A 597 1.11 -1.35 -21.35
N THR A 598 1.28 -2.66 -21.17
CA THR A 598 2.32 -3.21 -20.28
C THR A 598 2.83 -4.55 -20.77
N ALA A 599 4.11 -4.85 -20.55
CA ALA A 599 4.66 -6.19 -20.78
C ALA A 599 4.35 -7.16 -19.63
N THR A 600 4.41 -6.65 -18.40
CA THR A 600 4.17 -7.43 -17.20
C THR A 600 3.18 -6.66 -16.33
N PRO A 601 1.97 -7.20 -16.09
CA PRO A 601 0.99 -6.54 -15.24
C PRO A 601 1.42 -6.55 -13.77
N ILE A 602 2.29 -7.48 -13.37
CA ILE A 602 2.76 -7.66 -12.00
C ILE A 602 3.92 -6.70 -11.70
N ARG A 603 3.77 -5.86 -10.68
CA ARG A 603 4.82 -4.94 -10.22
C ARG A 603 5.61 -5.56 -9.06
N LYS A 604 6.89 -5.20 -8.93
CA LYS A 604 7.75 -5.65 -7.81
C LYS A 604 7.34 -5.07 -6.46
N ASP A 605 6.73 -3.88 -6.44
CA ASP A 605 6.21 -3.23 -5.24
C ASP A 605 4.82 -3.76 -4.82
N GLY A 606 4.20 -4.57 -5.69
CA GLY A 606 2.86 -5.09 -5.48
C GLY A 606 1.76 -4.03 -5.64
N HIS A 607 2.02 -2.84 -6.20
CA HIS A 607 0.99 -1.80 -6.38
C HIS A 607 0.24 -1.92 -7.72
N GLN A 608 0.25 -3.09 -8.38
CA GLN A 608 -0.43 -3.29 -9.65
C GLN A 608 -1.95 -3.04 -9.63
N PRO A 609 -2.70 -3.22 -8.52
CA PRO A 609 -4.13 -2.91 -8.51
C PRO A 609 -4.45 -1.46 -8.89
N ILE A 610 -3.54 -0.52 -8.66
CA ILE A 610 -3.71 0.88 -9.05
C ILE A 610 -3.83 1.02 -10.57
N ILE A 611 -3.08 0.21 -11.34
CA ILE A 611 -3.17 0.21 -12.80
C ILE A 611 -4.57 -0.24 -13.23
N PHE A 612 -5.07 -1.34 -12.66
CA PHE A 612 -6.38 -1.88 -13.04
C PHE A 612 -7.53 -1.00 -12.56
N MET A 613 -7.41 -0.39 -11.38
CA MET A 613 -8.41 0.55 -10.87
C MET A 613 -8.50 1.81 -11.75
N GLN A 614 -7.39 2.29 -12.31
CA GLN A 614 -7.40 3.52 -13.13
C GLN A 614 -7.63 3.27 -14.62
N CYS A 615 -7.01 2.24 -15.20
CA CYS A 615 -7.11 1.94 -16.63
C CYS A 615 -8.16 0.87 -16.96
N GLY A 616 -8.70 0.13 -16.00
CA GLY A 616 -9.58 -1.02 -16.23
C GLY A 616 -8.86 -2.37 -16.16
N PRO A 617 -9.61 -3.49 -16.18
CA PRO A 617 -9.05 -4.83 -16.08
C PRO A 617 -8.20 -5.20 -17.31
N ILE A 618 -7.46 -6.29 -17.21
CA ILE A 618 -6.71 -6.84 -18.34
C ILE A 618 -7.70 -7.36 -19.38
N ARG A 619 -7.80 -6.68 -20.53
CA ARG A 619 -8.71 -7.08 -21.62
C ARG A 619 -8.08 -8.12 -22.53
N TYR A 620 -6.76 -8.07 -22.69
CA TYR A 620 -6.02 -9.03 -23.50
C TYR A 620 -4.66 -9.32 -22.87
N LYS A 621 -4.36 -10.60 -22.65
CA LYS A 621 -3.09 -11.11 -22.09
C LYS A 621 -2.47 -12.09 -23.06
N VAL A 622 -1.24 -11.82 -23.47
CA VAL A 622 -0.51 -12.71 -24.36
C VAL A 622 0.25 -13.75 -23.55
N ASN A 623 0.04 -15.01 -23.92
CA ASN A 623 0.73 -16.13 -23.30
C ASN A 623 2.13 -16.29 -23.93
N VAL A 624 3.16 -15.98 -23.16
CA VAL A 624 4.58 -16.03 -23.58
C VAL A 624 4.96 -17.41 -24.11
N LEU A 625 4.40 -18.49 -23.53
CA LEU A 625 4.70 -19.87 -23.92
C LEU A 625 4.25 -20.20 -25.35
N LYS A 626 3.09 -19.67 -25.77
CA LYS A 626 2.60 -19.83 -27.15
C LYS A 626 3.39 -19.00 -28.17
N GLN A 627 4.12 -17.98 -27.71
CA GLN A 627 4.96 -17.15 -28.57
C GLN A 627 6.35 -17.74 -28.77
N THR A 628 6.93 -18.36 -27.74
CA THR A 628 8.22 -19.05 -27.86
C THR A 628 8.19 -20.17 -28.89
N GLU A 629 7.04 -20.82 -29.09
CA GLU A 629 6.86 -21.84 -30.14
C GLU A 629 6.81 -21.27 -31.57
N LYS A 630 6.54 -19.97 -31.74
CA LYS A 630 6.42 -19.30 -33.05
C LYS A 630 7.59 -18.37 -33.39
N LEU A 631 8.49 -18.10 -32.45
CA LEU A 631 9.68 -17.29 -32.72
C LEU A 631 10.65 -18.09 -33.59
N PRO A 632 11.30 -17.47 -34.60
CA PRO A 632 12.22 -18.17 -35.51
C PRO A 632 13.57 -18.53 -34.86
N PHE A 633 13.70 -18.41 -33.54
CA PHE A 633 14.94 -18.63 -32.80
C PHE A 633 14.69 -19.16 -31.39
N GLU A 634 15.66 -19.95 -30.90
CA GLU A 634 15.61 -20.57 -29.57
C GLU A 634 16.30 -19.70 -28.51
N HIS A 635 15.76 -19.71 -27.29
CA HIS A 635 16.35 -19.02 -26.15
C HIS A 635 17.04 -20.01 -25.22
N TYR A 636 18.35 -19.85 -25.02
CA TYR A 636 19.14 -20.66 -24.11
C TYR A 636 19.56 -19.88 -22.87
N ILE A 637 19.41 -20.49 -21.70
CA ILE A 637 19.97 -19.98 -20.44
C ILE A 637 21.08 -20.93 -20.02
N ILE A 638 22.32 -20.44 -20.04
CA ILE A 638 23.50 -21.19 -19.61
C ILE A 638 23.99 -20.58 -18.28
N PRO A 639 23.68 -21.20 -17.13
CA PRO A 639 24.12 -20.69 -15.83
C PRO A 639 25.63 -20.92 -15.65
N MET A 640 26.38 -19.84 -15.46
CA MET A 640 27.83 -19.89 -15.19
C MET A 640 28.08 -19.67 -13.69
N PHE A 641 28.51 -20.73 -13.00
CA PHE A 641 28.81 -20.66 -11.57
C PHE A 641 30.25 -20.21 -11.33
N THR A 642 30.43 -19.12 -10.58
CA THR A 642 31.75 -18.61 -10.19
C THR A 642 32.19 -19.17 -8.84
N CYS A 643 33.50 -19.32 -8.61
CA CYS A 643 34.08 -19.72 -7.33
C CYS A 643 34.05 -18.61 -6.25
N PHE A 644 33.29 -17.53 -6.45
CA PHE A 644 33.13 -16.48 -5.45
C PHE A 644 32.58 -17.06 -4.13
N ARG A 645 33.33 -16.84 -3.04
CA ARG A 645 33.02 -17.32 -1.70
C ARG A 645 33.24 -16.20 -0.70
N LYS A 646 32.41 -16.20 0.35
CA LYS A 646 32.62 -15.37 1.52
C LYS A 646 33.90 -15.83 2.26
N PRO A 647 34.78 -14.92 2.72
CA PRO A 647 35.84 -15.23 3.66
C PRO A 647 35.27 -15.87 4.94
N VAL A 648 35.78 -17.06 5.27
CA VAL A 648 35.30 -17.90 6.38
C VAL A 648 35.47 -17.24 7.76
N LEU A 649 36.35 -16.24 7.86
CA LEU A 649 36.78 -15.64 9.14
C LEU A 649 35.95 -14.43 9.61
N GLN A 650 34.88 -14.03 8.90
CA GLN A 650 34.05 -12.88 9.28
C GLN A 650 32.66 -13.29 9.79
N ASP A 651 32.25 -12.68 10.91
CA ASP A 651 30.94 -12.86 11.55
C ASP A 651 29.80 -12.66 10.54
N GLU A 652 28.81 -13.55 10.56
CA GLU A 652 27.63 -13.52 9.67
C GLU A 652 26.85 -12.21 9.78
N LYS A 653 26.91 -11.55 10.94
CA LYS A 653 26.21 -10.29 11.21
C LYS A 653 26.81 -9.07 10.50
N GLU A 654 28.05 -9.13 10.00
CA GLU A 654 28.73 -7.99 9.36
C GLU A 654 28.51 -7.90 7.84
N TRP A 655 27.88 -8.92 7.27
CA TRP A 655 27.69 -9.08 5.82
C TRP A 655 26.39 -8.42 5.37
N SER A 656 26.50 -7.19 4.87
CA SER A 656 25.41 -6.53 4.15
C SER A 656 25.40 -6.98 2.69
N ILE A 657 24.21 -7.17 2.10
CA ILE A 657 24.04 -7.50 0.67
C ILE A 657 24.73 -6.48 -0.26
N THR A 658 24.78 -5.22 0.16
CA THR A 658 25.48 -4.12 -0.53
C THR A 658 26.99 -4.32 -0.62
N LYS A 659 27.62 -4.90 0.41
CA LYS A 659 29.06 -5.23 0.41
C LYS A 659 29.33 -6.39 -0.54
N ILE A 660 28.50 -7.45 -0.48
CA ILE A 660 28.58 -8.61 -1.38
C ILE A 660 28.55 -8.16 -2.85
N TYR A 661 27.56 -7.37 -3.25
CA TYR A 661 27.48 -6.86 -4.62
C TYR A 661 28.67 -5.99 -5.03
N SER A 662 29.32 -5.34 -4.06
CA SER A 662 30.52 -4.55 -4.34
C SER A 662 31.72 -5.45 -4.63
N GLU A 663 31.97 -6.43 -3.77
CA GLU A 663 33.07 -7.39 -3.92
C GLU A 663 32.91 -8.23 -5.18
N ILE A 664 31.68 -8.63 -5.52
CA ILE A 664 31.37 -9.33 -6.77
C ILE A 664 31.77 -8.49 -7.99
N SER A 665 31.47 -7.18 -7.99
CA SER A 665 31.77 -6.30 -9.12
C SER A 665 33.27 -6.00 -9.30
N THR A 666 34.06 -6.18 -8.25
CA THR A 666 35.51 -5.96 -8.25
C THR A 666 36.31 -7.26 -8.27
N SER A 667 35.64 -8.42 -8.38
CA SER A 667 36.32 -9.72 -8.40
C SER A 667 37.07 -9.90 -9.71
N GLU A 668 38.40 -9.92 -9.63
CA GLU A 668 39.28 -10.08 -10.81
C GLU A 668 39.03 -11.41 -11.52
N ILE A 669 38.85 -12.51 -10.77
CA ILE A 669 38.59 -13.85 -11.33
C ILE A 669 37.29 -13.84 -12.15
N ARG A 670 36.21 -13.28 -11.59
CA ARG A 670 34.92 -13.20 -12.29
C ARG A 670 35.01 -12.31 -13.52
N ASN A 671 35.67 -11.15 -13.41
CA ASN A 671 35.81 -10.21 -14.52
C ASN A 671 36.65 -10.81 -15.65
N ALA A 672 37.71 -11.55 -15.33
CA ALA A 672 38.50 -12.28 -16.32
C ALA A 672 37.68 -13.34 -17.07
N MET A 673 36.81 -14.09 -16.38
CA MET A 673 35.90 -15.05 -17.02
C MET A 673 34.97 -14.37 -18.02
N ILE A 674 34.31 -13.27 -17.61
CA ILE A 674 33.40 -12.50 -18.47
C ILE A 674 34.13 -11.99 -19.72
N ILE A 675 35.33 -11.43 -19.55
CA ILE A 675 36.13 -10.91 -20.66
C ILE A 675 36.50 -12.05 -21.63
N GLN A 676 36.89 -13.20 -21.11
CA GLN A 676 37.25 -14.35 -21.94
C GLN A 676 36.05 -14.89 -22.73
N ASP A 677 34.88 -14.99 -22.10
CA ASP A 677 33.64 -15.42 -22.75
C ASP A 677 33.27 -14.46 -23.90
N VAL A 678 33.37 -13.15 -23.66
CA VAL A 678 33.08 -12.11 -24.66
C VAL A 678 34.05 -12.19 -25.83
N ILE A 679 35.35 -12.38 -25.57
CA ILE A 679 36.36 -12.56 -26.62
C ILE A 679 36.08 -13.80 -27.46
N ASN A 680 35.71 -14.91 -26.83
CA ASN A 680 35.38 -16.15 -27.54
C ASN A 680 34.15 -15.95 -28.43
N CYS A 681 33.11 -15.26 -27.93
CA CYS A 681 31.93 -14.92 -28.73
C CYS A 681 32.29 -14.06 -29.96
N VAL A 682 33.16 -13.06 -29.79
CA VAL A 682 33.59 -12.19 -30.89
C VAL A 682 34.41 -12.94 -31.93
N LYS A 683 35.28 -13.88 -31.51
CA LYS A 683 36.04 -14.77 -32.40
C LYS A 683 35.14 -15.69 -33.23
N GLU A 684 34.00 -16.07 -32.68
CA GLU A 684 32.95 -16.84 -33.39
C GLU A 684 32.11 -15.96 -34.34
N GLY A 685 32.42 -14.67 -34.47
CA GLY A 685 31.69 -13.73 -35.32
C GLY A 685 30.38 -13.22 -34.72
N ARG A 686 30.16 -13.40 -33.42
CA ARG A 686 28.94 -12.97 -32.71
C ARG A 686 29.08 -11.56 -32.15
N ASN A 687 27.93 -10.94 -31.84
CA ASN A 687 27.83 -9.59 -31.29
C ASN A 687 27.31 -9.60 -29.85
N PRO A 688 28.20 -9.73 -28.83
CA PRO A 688 27.77 -9.89 -27.44
C PRO A 688 27.29 -8.57 -26.79
N ILE A 689 26.32 -8.70 -25.89
CA ILE A 689 25.82 -7.60 -25.04
C ILE A 689 26.09 -7.95 -23.58
N VAL A 690 26.92 -7.15 -22.93
CA VAL A 690 27.32 -7.31 -21.53
C VAL A 690 26.52 -6.35 -20.65
N LEU A 691 25.72 -6.91 -19.74
CA LEU A 691 24.83 -6.16 -18.85
C LEU A 691 25.31 -6.21 -17.40
N THR A 692 25.45 -5.04 -16.77
CA THR A 692 25.80 -4.89 -15.34
C THR A 692 24.94 -3.81 -14.68
N GLU A 693 24.86 -3.76 -13.34
CA GLU A 693 24.07 -2.72 -12.65
C GLU A 693 24.87 -1.46 -12.31
N ARG A 694 26.21 -1.55 -12.24
CA ARG A 694 27.07 -0.47 -11.76
C ARG A 694 27.86 0.18 -12.90
N THR A 695 27.82 1.51 -12.98
CA THR A 695 28.59 2.29 -13.97
C THR A 695 30.10 2.12 -13.81
N ALA A 696 30.59 1.97 -12.57
CA ALA A 696 32.01 1.66 -12.33
C ALA A 696 32.43 0.32 -12.93
N HIS A 697 31.55 -0.69 -12.85
CA HIS A 697 31.80 -2.01 -13.43
C HIS A 697 31.73 -1.98 -14.97
N VAL A 698 30.82 -1.18 -15.56
CA VAL A 698 30.80 -0.92 -17.01
C VAL A 698 32.16 -0.40 -17.47
N LYS A 699 32.72 0.58 -16.75
CA LYS A 699 34.02 1.16 -17.10
C LYS A 699 35.13 0.11 -17.06
N LEU A 700 35.25 -0.63 -15.95
CA LEU A 700 36.24 -1.69 -15.78
C LEU A 700 36.19 -2.74 -16.91
N LEU A 701 35.01 -3.27 -17.22
CA LEU A 701 34.86 -4.24 -18.30
C LEU A 701 35.14 -3.62 -19.67
N SER A 702 34.67 -2.39 -19.91
CA SER A 702 34.88 -1.73 -21.20
C SER A 702 36.34 -1.40 -21.46
N ASP A 703 37.10 -0.99 -20.45
CA ASP A 703 38.52 -0.64 -20.61
C ASP A 703 39.32 -1.92 -20.88
N ALA A 704 39.06 -3.00 -20.14
CA ALA A 704 39.72 -4.29 -20.36
C ALA A 704 39.34 -4.95 -21.71
N LEU A 705 38.13 -4.72 -22.23
CA LEU A 705 37.71 -5.21 -23.54
C LEU A 705 38.29 -4.38 -24.69
N LYS A 706 38.45 -3.05 -24.53
CA LYS A 706 39.05 -2.16 -25.54
C LYS A 706 40.51 -2.47 -25.82
N GLU A 707 41.24 -3.03 -24.86
CA GLU A 707 42.61 -3.50 -25.07
C GLU A 707 42.71 -4.69 -26.04
N LYS A 708 41.60 -5.42 -26.24
CA LYS A 708 41.59 -6.71 -26.96
C LYS A 708 40.63 -6.74 -28.15
N ILE A 709 39.70 -5.79 -28.23
CA ILE A 709 38.64 -5.73 -29.24
C ILE A 709 38.48 -4.27 -29.68
N ASP A 710 38.55 -4.04 -31.00
CA ASP A 710 38.52 -2.69 -31.56
C ASP A 710 37.16 -1.98 -31.42
N ASN A 711 36.06 -2.76 -31.49
CA ASN A 711 34.69 -2.24 -31.57
C ASN A 711 33.91 -2.44 -30.26
N VAL A 712 34.38 -1.83 -29.17
CA VAL A 712 33.67 -1.82 -27.88
C VAL A 712 32.90 -0.52 -27.70
N ILE A 713 31.59 -0.63 -27.52
CA ILE A 713 30.67 0.49 -27.34
C ILE A 713 30.17 0.50 -25.90
N THR A 714 30.36 1.63 -25.23
CA THR A 714 29.99 1.80 -23.82
C THR A 714 28.75 2.67 -23.71
N LEU A 715 27.69 2.16 -23.10
CA LEU A 715 26.42 2.89 -22.92
C LEU A 715 26.06 2.99 -21.44
N THR A 716 26.10 4.20 -20.89
CA THR A 716 25.70 4.47 -19.49
C THR A 716 24.72 5.63 -19.39
N GLY A 717 23.86 5.61 -18.37
CA GLY A 717 22.83 6.64 -18.18
C GLY A 717 23.37 8.07 -18.03
N GLY A 718 24.58 8.22 -17.48
CA GLY A 718 25.23 9.51 -17.20
C GLY A 718 25.81 10.25 -18.41
N MET A 719 25.83 9.66 -19.61
CA MET A 719 26.41 10.30 -20.80
C MET A 719 25.55 11.47 -21.31
N SER A 720 26.20 12.50 -21.85
CA SER A 720 25.53 13.65 -22.47
C SER A 720 24.82 13.26 -23.76
N LYS A 721 23.84 14.07 -24.21
CA LYS A 721 23.09 13.79 -25.46
C LYS A 721 23.98 13.71 -26.70
N LYS A 722 25.08 14.48 -26.74
CA LYS A 722 26.04 14.47 -27.85
C LYS A 722 26.85 13.18 -27.88
N GLU A 723 27.37 12.74 -26.74
CA GLU A 723 28.12 11.49 -26.62
C GLU A 723 27.25 10.26 -26.93
N LYS A 724 25.99 10.26 -26.47
CA LYS A 724 25.01 9.21 -26.79
C LYS A 724 24.78 9.12 -28.30
N LYS A 725 24.54 10.26 -28.95
CA LYS A 725 24.30 10.31 -30.40
C LYS A 725 25.52 9.81 -31.18
N PHE A 726 26.73 10.22 -30.79
CA PHE A 726 27.97 9.76 -31.40
C PHE A 726 28.18 8.23 -31.27
N GLN A 727 27.92 7.66 -30.09
CA GLN A 727 28.04 6.21 -29.89
C GLN A 727 26.97 5.43 -30.66
N ILE A 728 25.75 5.96 -30.80
CA ILE A 728 24.66 5.37 -31.59
C ILE A 728 24.96 5.46 -33.10
N GLU A 729 25.55 6.56 -33.57
CA GLU A 729 26.01 6.70 -34.97
C GLU A 729 27.15 5.72 -35.27
N LYS A 730 28.10 5.56 -34.35
CA LYS A 730 29.14 4.51 -34.44
C LYS A 730 28.53 3.10 -34.49
N LEU A 731 27.44 2.88 -33.76
CA LEU A 731 26.65 1.63 -33.79
C LEU A 731 26.08 1.36 -35.20
N SER A 732 25.53 2.36 -35.87
CA SER A 732 25.00 2.18 -37.24
C SER A 732 26.10 1.97 -38.30
N ASP A 733 27.30 2.51 -38.10
CA ASP A 733 28.40 2.39 -39.07
C ASP A 733 29.14 1.05 -38.98
N VAL A 734 29.28 0.47 -37.78
CA VAL A 734 30.01 -0.80 -37.55
C VAL A 734 29.24 -2.02 -38.07
N THR A 735 27.91 -1.96 -38.15
CA THR A 735 27.04 -3.09 -38.56
C THR A 735 27.25 -3.61 -39.98
N LYS A 736 28.06 -2.93 -40.80
CA LYS A 736 28.27 -3.32 -42.20
C LYS A 736 29.37 -4.39 -42.38
N GLU A 737 30.43 -4.42 -41.56
CA GLU A 737 31.60 -5.29 -41.83
C GLU A 737 32.39 -5.83 -40.61
N GLY A 738 32.01 -5.56 -39.34
CA GLY A 738 32.80 -6.02 -38.17
C GLY A 738 31.99 -6.51 -36.95
N SER A 739 32.62 -7.38 -36.14
CA SER A 739 32.08 -7.82 -34.84
C SER A 739 32.05 -6.66 -33.83
N MET A 740 31.00 -6.59 -33.00
CA MET A 740 30.76 -5.49 -32.06
C MET A 740 30.45 -6.01 -30.64
N VAL A 741 30.93 -5.29 -29.62
CA VAL A 741 30.59 -5.55 -28.23
C VAL A 741 29.91 -4.34 -27.60
N ILE A 742 28.76 -4.54 -26.97
CA ILE A 742 28.08 -3.50 -26.19
C ILE A 742 28.25 -3.80 -24.70
N VAL A 743 28.77 -2.83 -23.94
CA VAL A 743 28.84 -2.90 -22.47
C VAL A 743 27.96 -1.80 -21.89
N ALA A 744 26.92 -2.18 -21.14
CA ALA A 744 25.94 -1.22 -20.66
C ALA A 744 25.32 -1.57 -19.31
N THR A 745 24.67 -0.56 -18.72
CA THR A 745 23.84 -0.79 -17.54
C THR A 745 22.49 -1.40 -17.93
N GLY A 746 22.02 -2.43 -17.20
CA GLY A 746 20.75 -3.10 -17.49
C GLY A 746 19.54 -2.16 -17.58
N LYS A 747 19.47 -1.13 -16.72
CA LYS A 747 18.43 -0.09 -16.76
C LYS A 747 18.42 0.70 -18.07
N PHE A 748 19.58 0.93 -18.68
CA PHE A 748 19.67 1.73 -19.90
C PHE A 748 19.23 0.95 -21.14
N ILE A 749 19.67 -0.32 -21.28
CA ILE A 749 19.27 -1.15 -22.42
C ILE A 749 17.81 -1.61 -22.29
N GLY A 750 17.37 -1.94 -21.07
CA GLY A 750 16.00 -2.44 -20.83
C GLY A 750 14.89 -1.40 -20.99
N GLU A 751 15.19 -0.10 -20.97
CA GLU A 751 14.19 0.99 -20.97
C GLU A 751 14.00 1.67 -22.35
N GLY A 752 14.59 1.15 -23.43
CA GLY A 752 14.34 1.70 -24.77
C GLY A 752 15.47 1.56 -25.80
N PHE A 753 16.28 0.51 -25.77
CA PHE A 753 17.27 0.24 -26.82
C PHE A 753 16.69 -0.71 -27.87
N ASP A 754 16.11 -0.15 -28.93
CA ASP A 754 15.42 -0.90 -29.99
C ASP A 754 15.99 -0.53 -31.37
N THR A 755 17.31 -0.65 -31.52
CA THR A 755 18.04 -0.19 -32.72
C THR A 755 18.56 -1.31 -33.61
N ILE A 756 18.31 -2.59 -33.30
CA ILE A 756 18.96 -3.71 -34.00
C ILE A 756 18.03 -4.46 -34.98
N GLU A 757 16.69 -4.39 -34.87
CA GLU A 757 15.84 -5.33 -35.62
C GLU A 757 15.35 -4.91 -37.01
N ASP A 758 15.45 -3.65 -37.45
CA ASP A 758 14.54 -3.20 -38.54
C ASP A 758 15.18 -2.58 -39.80
N LYS A 759 16.48 -2.74 -40.07
CA LYS A 759 17.10 -2.06 -41.26
C LYS A 759 17.98 -2.86 -42.21
N THR A 760 18.27 -4.14 -41.99
CA THR A 760 19.02 -4.92 -42.99
C THR A 760 18.55 -6.36 -43.05
N ALA A 761 18.00 -6.74 -44.21
CA ALA A 761 17.77 -8.12 -44.61
C ALA A 761 19.12 -8.84 -44.81
N ASN A 762 19.83 -9.15 -43.72
CA ASN A 762 21.04 -9.96 -43.75
C ASN A 762 20.97 -11.03 -42.63
N PRO A 763 20.90 -12.34 -42.95
CA PRO A 763 20.65 -13.42 -41.98
C PRO A 763 21.80 -13.73 -40.99
N LYS A 764 22.79 -12.83 -40.81
CA LYS A 764 24.02 -13.12 -40.06
C LYS A 764 24.03 -12.63 -38.60
N LEU A 765 22.90 -12.20 -38.06
CA LEU A 765 22.76 -11.90 -36.62
C LEU A 765 22.34 -13.16 -35.85
N GLU A 766 23.07 -14.25 -36.03
CA GLU A 766 22.94 -15.43 -35.18
C GLU A 766 23.72 -15.17 -33.88
N THR A 767 23.01 -15.26 -32.75
CA THR A 767 23.52 -15.26 -31.36
C THR A 767 23.84 -13.89 -30.74
N ALA A 768 22.84 -13.29 -30.08
CA ALA A 768 23.05 -12.33 -29.01
C ALA A 768 23.19 -13.07 -27.67
N VAL A 769 24.41 -13.20 -27.13
CA VAL A 769 24.60 -13.68 -25.75
C VAL A 769 24.27 -12.53 -24.81
N GLN A 770 23.09 -12.57 -24.18
CA GLN A 770 22.79 -11.73 -23.01
C GLN A 770 23.32 -12.43 -21.75
N GLN A 771 24.53 -12.07 -21.33
CA GLN A 771 24.97 -12.39 -19.96
C GLN A 771 24.33 -11.36 -19.00
N LYS A 772 23.23 -11.75 -18.35
CA LYS A 772 22.74 -11.07 -17.15
C LYS A 772 23.63 -11.47 -15.97
N LEU A 773 24.52 -10.58 -15.57
CA LEU A 773 25.32 -10.72 -14.37
C LEU A 773 24.43 -10.43 -13.15
N PHE A 774 23.92 -11.49 -12.50
CA PHE A 774 23.37 -11.38 -11.14
C PHE A 774 24.48 -11.36 -10.09
#